data_AF-A0A955VWC9-F1
#
_entry.id   AF-A0A955VWC9-F1
#
_cell.length_a   1.000
_cell.length_b   1.000
_cell.length_c   1.000
_cell.angle_alpha   90.00
_cell.angle_beta   90.00
_cell.angle_gamma   90.00
#
_symmetry.space_group_name_H-M   'P 1'
#
loop_
_entity.id
_entity.type
_entity.pdbx_description
1 polymer ?
#
loop_
_entity_poly.entity_id
_entity_poly.type
_entity_poly.pdbx_seq_one_letter_code
_entity_poly.pdbx_strand_id
1 'polypeptide(L)'
;DNDCDGVIDNSDGEPCSCVGDIEEACGLDVGACVQGTRRCVEGSWTACEGLTGPSEETCDGVDNDCNGADAECGERDDDGDGVTDKGGDCDDSDPAVNPNVSEIPYNGKDDDCDPATRDDDVDGDGFPAVEVGGMDCDDRDANINPEARDIPGNGIDEDCDGADRQPDGSDQDGDGVSEQDGDCNDQDPAVNPQANEVPYNGRDDDCNPDTPDNDLDGDGIASPQDCDDDDPNVGPNRDEIYYNRKDDDCDPETADGDADADGFLAAELGGDDCNDQAPSVNPAAEEVPYNGFDDDCDRATPDDDLDGDGFDRGLDCDDDNPNVNPNVVENASTLCSNNIDDDCRGGDVRCDPGASDRDGDGLPDDQDCAPDNPAVPAPIEIIGNGIDDDCDESTPDEDFPCENDAFDAARDNGSAATASAVEDGNRRGIQYGDLLICDEQDEDWYSVRLAAGDGLEVDVFFSHAEGDIDVALFKENPQGGPPIPVDTSVGVTDEETVYERRASVAATYFVRVYRFRPGRSAYRMTVNVFQGCVDDTESASGEHNDTSAAAKVLPPVGQTRQICDFDDDWYTFQIAQRQRVRIDLLFQHAAGDIDMELFRDGAGAAVARAVSVTDDEVIDQQLDPGTYRVRVYGVGRATNRYSLFKTSGTTDTVSATFDGAVPIPDFDGMPGVAEVDLDFRAPAGAVIRTLRVQDLDINHDWLPDLVVTLLWDGEPIKVVWNREGDANGGDGGLDDDFLPGTGGDINFDNRDYRDFQGLSANGRLTLRVEDMGARDVGEIADFDVRIEYLVP
;
A
#
# COMPACT_ATOMS: atom_id res chain seq x y z
N ASP A 1 -40.01 -30.60 -49.21
CA ASP A 1 -40.09 -31.10 -50.58
C ASP A 1 -40.28 -32.62 -50.53
N ASN A 2 -41.50 -33.08 -50.81
CA ASN A 2 -41.88 -34.49 -50.83
C ASN A 2 -42.06 -35.03 -52.27
N ASP A 3 -41.78 -34.23 -53.30
CA ASP A 3 -41.66 -34.70 -54.69
C ASP A 3 -40.24 -34.56 -55.29
N CYS A 4 -39.30 -34.05 -54.49
CA CYS A 4 -37.85 -33.97 -54.74
C CYS A 4 -37.47 -33.08 -55.94
N ASP A 5 -38.16 -31.95 -56.13
CA ASP A 5 -37.86 -30.97 -57.17
C ASP A 5 -36.87 -29.85 -56.74
N GLY A 6 -36.52 -29.79 -55.46
CA GLY A 6 -35.53 -28.87 -54.90
C GLY A 6 -36.10 -27.55 -54.36
N VAL A 7 -37.43 -27.41 -54.26
CA VAL A 7 -38.09 -26.26 -53.62
C VAL A 7 -38.90 -26.74 -52.39
N ILE A 8 -38.74 -26.07 -51.24
CA ILE A 8 -39.60 -26.32 -50.07
C ILE A 8 -40.88 -25.51 -50.25
N ASP A 9 -41.94 -26.14 -50.76
CA ASP A 9 -43.25 -25.51 -51.04
C ASP A 9 -44.41 -26.08 -50.19
N ASN A 10 -44.11 -26.97 -49.24
CA ASN A 10 -45.09 -27.52 -48.30
C ASN A 10 -45.25 -26.62 -47.06
N SER A 11 -45.82 -25.44 -47.25
CA SER A 11 -46.29 -24.61 -46.15
C SER A 11 -47.74 -24.26 -46.42
N ASP A 12 -48.66 -25.15 -46.02
CA ASP A 12 -50.09 -24.89 -45.78
C ASP A 12 -50.77 -26.16 -45.20
N GLY A 13 -50.55 -26.44 -43.90
CA GLY A 13 -51.56 -27.02 -43.01
C GLY A 13 -52.22 -28.39 -43.26
N GLU A 14 -51.80 -29.22 -44.23
CA GLU A 14 -52.27 -30.62 -44.31
C GLU A 14 -51.38 -31.56 -43.47
N PRO A 15 -51.94 -32.37 -42.54
CA PRO A 15 -51.15 -33.25 -41.70
C PRO A 15 -50.50 -34.36 -42.54
N CYS A 16 -49.17 -34.46 -42.46
CA CYS A 16 -48.40 -35.52 -43.10
C CYS A 16 -48.94 -36.89 -42.66
N SER A 17 -49.42 -37.69 -43.61
CA SER A 17 -49.86 -39.05 -43.34
C SER A 17 -48.66 -39.93 -42.99
N CYS A 18 -48.69 -40.58 -41.83
CA CYS A 18 -47.67 -41.51 -41.37
C CYS A 18 -47.87 -42.90 -41.99
N VAL A 19 -46.79 -43.69 -42.15
CA VAL A 19 -46.85 -45.04 -42.73
C VAL A 19 -46.07 -46.02 -41.87
N GLY A 20 -46.75 -47.05 -41.35
CA GLY A 20 -46.17 -48.08 -40.48
C GLY A 20 -46.49 -47.86 -38.99
N ASP A 21 -46.27 -48.87 -38.16
CA ASP A 21 -46.47 -48.80 -36.70
C ASP A 21 -45.28 -48.07 -36.03
N ILE A 22 -45.19 -46.76 -36.26
CA ILE A 22 -44.15 -45.89 -35.69
C ILE A 22 -44.73 -44.96 -34.62
N GLU A 23 -43.88 -44.59 -33.67
CA GLU A 23 -44.16 -43.62 -32.61
C GLU A 23 -43.24 -42.42 -32.78
N GLU A 24 -43.76 -41.23 -32.50
CA GLU A 24 -43.02 -39.98 -32.57
C GLU A 24 -43.38 -39.12 -31.37
N ALA A 25 -42.41 -38.37 -30.86
CA ALA A 25 -42.63 -37.40 -29.81
C ALA A 25 -43.42 -36.19 -30.33
N CYS A 26 -44.24 -35.59 -29.47
CA CYS A 26 -45.09 -34.45 -29.81
C CYS A 26 -45.27 -33.53 -28.61
N GLY A 27 -45.33 -32.22 -28.86
CA GLY A 27 -45.33 -31.20 -27.79
C GLY A 27 -43.96 -30.56 -27.58
N LEU A 28 -43.94 -29.57 -26.68
CA LEU A 28 -42.73 -28.85 -26.23
C LEU A 28 -42.16 -29.54 -24.98
N ASP A 29 -40.85 -29.39 -24.78
CA ASP A 29 -40.11 -29.88 -23.60
C ASP A 29 -39.29 -28.71 -23.03
N VAL A 30 -40.02 -27.66 -22.66
CA VAL A 30 -39.50 -26.36 -22.20
C VAL A 30 -40.38 -25.91 -21.03
N GLY A 31 -39.78 -25.47 -19.93
CA GLY A 31 -40.51 -25.03 -18.74
C GLY A 31 -41.35 -26.15 -18.11
N ALA A 32 -42.60 -25.84 -17.75
CA ALA A 32 -43.57 -26.80 -17.20
C ALA A 32 -44.14 -27.78 -18.25
N CYS A 33 -43.87 -27.57 -19.54
CA CYS A 33 -44.37 -28.46 -20.60
C CYS A 33 -43.60 -29.78 -20.63
N VAL A 34 -44.35 -30.86 -20.82
CA VAL A 34 -43.81 -32.21 -20.96
C VAL A 34 -44.18 -32.76 -22.33
N GLN A 35 -43.18 -33.28 -23.04
CA GLN A 35 -43.38 -33.90 -24.34
C GLN A 35 -44.16 -35.22 -24.23
N GLY A 36 -45.21 -35.37 -25.03
CA GLY A 36 -45.98 -36.61 -25.16
C GLY A 36 -45.54 -37.47 -26.34
N THR A 37 -46.19 -38.62 -26.54
CA THR A 37 -45.96 -39.52 -27.68
C THR A 37 -47.25 -39.73 -28.48
N ARG A 38 -47.14 -39.69 -29.81
CA ARG A 38 -48.23 -40.05 -30.73
C ARG A 38 -47.84 -41.27 -31.55
N ARG A 39 -48.80 -42.14 -31.83
CA ARG A 39 -48.62 -43.36 -32.62
C ARG A 39 -49.32 -43.24 -33.96
N CYS A 40 -48.73 -43.79 -35.01
CA CYS A 40 -49.39 -43.91 -36.29
C CYS A 40 -50.38 -45.09 -36.27
N VAL A 41 -51.67 -44.82 -36.49
CA VAL A 41 -52.72 -45.85 -36.59
C VAL A 41 -53.53 -45.60 -37.86
N GLU A 42 -53.59 -46.61 -38.74
CA GLU A 42 -54.34 -46.56 -40.02
C GLU A 42 -54.01 -45.34 -40.91
N GLY A 43 -52.76 -44.88 -40.89
CA GLY A 43 -52.28 -43.78 -41.73
C GLY A 43 -52.51 -42.38 -41.15
N SER A 44 -52.97 -42.28 -39.90
CA SER A 44 -53.15 -41.03 -39.16
C SER A 44 -52.49 -41.12 -37.79
N TRP A 45 -51.94 -40.01 -37.32
CA TRP A 45 -51.40 -39.91 -35.97
C TRP A 45 -52.54 -39.91 -34.94
N THR A 46 -52.35 -40.63 -33.82
CA THR A 46 -53.22 -40.51 -32.65
C THR A 46 -53.02 -39.15 -31.96
N ALA A 47 -53.91 -38.84 -31.01
CA ALA A 47 -53.65 -37.74 -30.07
C ALA A 47 -52.31 -37.97 -29.35
N CYS A 48 -51.67 -36.88 -28.95
CA CYS A 48 -50.43 -36.93 -28.18
C CYS A 48 -50.76 -37.38 -26.75
N GLU A 49 -50.33 -38.57 -26.37
CA GLU A 49 -50.56 -39.11 -25.02
C GLU A 49 -49.39 -38.72 -24.12
N GLY A 50 -49.67 -38.23 -22.91
CA GLY A 50 -48.65 -37.80 -21.92
C GLY A 50 -48.15 -36.36 -22.06
N LEU A 51 -48.72 -35.58 -22.98
CA LEU A 51 -48.42 -34.15 -23.15
C LEU A 51 -48.94 -33.31 -21.97
N THR A 52 -48.08 -32.46 -21.42
CA THR A 52 -48.48 -31.23 -20.69
C THR A 52 -48.19 -30.04 -21.60
N GLY A 53 -49.22 -29.27 -21.97
CA GLY A 53 -49.08 -28.11 -22.87
C GLY A 53 -49.06 -26.78 -22.12
N PRO A 54 -48.80 -25.66 -22.83
CA PRO A 54 -48.75 -24.32 -22.25
C PRO A 54 -50.01 -23.98 -21.44
N SER A 55 -49.81 -23.39 -20.27
CA SER A 55 -50.81 -22.77 -19.41
C SER A 55 -50.57 -21.26 -19.26
N GLU A 56 -51.51 -20.57 -18.61
CA GLU A 56 -51.33 -19.16 -18.24
C GLU A 56 -50.20 -19.04 -17.22
N GLU A 57 -49.41 -17.98 -17.35
CA GLU A 57 -48.19 -17.74 -16.60
C GLU A 57 -48.47 -17.28 -15.16
N THR A 58 -47.66 -17.72 -14.21
CA THR A 58 -47.76 -17.38 -12.77
C THR A 58 -46.36 -17.14 -12.22
N CYS A 59 -46.19 -16.18 -11.30
CA CYS A 59 -44.89 -15.84 -10.69
C CYS A 59 -44.47 -16.92 -9.66
N ASP A 60 -44.18 -18.14 -10.12
CA ASP A 60 -43.70 -19.25 -9.30
C ASP A 60 -42.30 -19.75 -9.71
N GLY A 61 -41.59 -18.99 -10.56
CA GLY A 61 -40.25 -19.34 -11.04
C GLY A 61 -40.26 -20.44 -12.10
N VAL A 62 -41.42 -20.75 -12.68
CA VAL A 62 -41.61 -21.83 -13.67
C VAL A 62 -42.25 -21.27 -14.94
N ASP A 63 -41.57 -21.43 -16.08
CA ASP A 63 -42.10 -21.09 -17.41
C ASP A 63 -43.32 -21.98 -17.75
N ASN A 64 -44.52 -21.47 -17.41
CA ASN A 64 -45.78 -22.17 -17.50
C ASN A 64 -46.40 -22.12 -18.90
N ASP A 65 -45.99 -21.16 -19.75
CA ASP A 65 -46.49 -21.00 -21.12
C ASP A 65 -45.51 -21.57 -22.18
N CYS A 66 -44.35 -22.04 -21.73
CA CYS A 66 -43.33 -22.79 -22.45
C CYS A 66 -42.71 -22.00 -23.61
N ASN A 67 -42.56 -20.68 -23.42
CA ASN A 67 -41.98 -19.78 -24.41
C ASN A 67 -40.44 -19.62 -24.30
N GLY A 68 -39.84 -20.19 -23.23
CA GLY A 68 -38.41 -20.16 -22.96
C GLY A 68 -37.98 -19.09 -21.94
N ALA A 69 -38.92 -18.43 -21.27
CA ALA A 69 -38.69 -17.49 -20.18
C ALA A 69 -39.87 -17.53 -19.20
N ASP A 70 -39.61 -17.29 -17.92
CA ASP A 70 -40.65 -16.93 -16.95
C ASP A 70 -40.89 -15.41 -17.06
N ALA A 71 -42.14 -14.97 -17.12
CA ALA A 71 -42.49 -13.56 -17.31
C ALA A 71 -41.85 -12.68 -16.23
N GLU A 72 -41.27 -11.55 -16.67
CA GLU A 72 -40.70 -10.52 -15.80
C GLU A 72 -41.77 -9.96 -14.84
N CYS A 73 -41.84 -10.53 -13.63
CA CYS A 73 -42.44 -9.89 -12.45
C CYS A 73 -41.42 -8.81 -12.00
N GLY A 74 -41.78 -7.52 -12.01
CA GLY A 74 -40.82 -6.51 -11.51
C GLY A 74 -41.05 -5.02 -11.78
N GLU A 75 -42.17 -4.56 -12.34
CA GLU A 75 -42.44 -3.11 -12.46
C GLU A 75 -43.86 -2.69 -12.06
N ARG A 76 -44.56 -3.49 -11.25
CA ARG A 76 -45.89 -3.16 -10.76
C ARG A 76 -45.82 -2.90 -9.25
N ASP A 77 -46.44 -1.80 -8.85
CA ASP A 77 -46.66 -1.34 -7.47
C ASP A 77 -48.17 -1.56 -7.25
N ASP A 78 -48.54 -2.69 -6.64
CA ASP A 78 -49.94 -3.15 -6.60
C ASP A 78 -50.80 -2.42 -5.56
N ASP A 79 -50.19 -1.85 -4.52
CA ASP A 79 -50.90 -1.11 -3.47
C ASP A 79 -50.77 0.42 -3.56
N GLY A 80 -49.83 0.93 -4.36
CA GLY A 80 -49.64 2.33 -4.72
C GLY A 80 -48.81 3.14 -3.73
N ASP A 81 -47.96 2.51 -2.92
CA ASP A 81 -47.11 3.21 -1.95
C ASP A 81 -45.82 3.82 -2.56
N GLY A 82 -45.49 3.42 -3.79
CA GLY A 82 -44.34 3.90 -4.55
C GLY A 82 -43.07 3.05 -4.43
N VAL A 83 -43.14 1.93 -3.72
CA VAL A 83 -42.19 0.82 -3.74
C VAL A 83 -42.81 -0.30 -4.60
N THR A 84 -41.97 -1.19 -5.12
CA THR A 84 -42.44 -2.39 -5.84
C THR A 84 -41.85 -3.61 -5.16
N ASP A 85 -42.31 -4.81 -5.49
CA ASP A 85 -41.64 -6.07 -5.09
C ASP A 85 -40.11 -6.00 -5.28
N LYS A 86 -39.67 -5.42 -6.40
CA LYS A 86 -38.24 -5.24 -6.75
C LYS A 86 -37.57 -4.06 -6.03
N GLY A 87 -38.37 -3.11 -5.57
CA GLY A 87 -37.96 -2.00 -4.71
C GLY A 87 -37.79 -2.40 -3.24
N GLY A 88 -38.04 -3.66 -2.89
CA GLY A 88 -37.88 -4.19 -1.53
C GLY A 88 -39.19 -4.26 -0.74
N ASP A 89 -40.35 -4.08 -1.38
CA ASP A 89 -41.64 -4.25 -0.72
C ASP A 89 -41.90 -5.74 -0.37
N CYS A 90 -41.99 -6.04 0.92
CA CYS A 90 -42.22 -7.38 1.45
C CYS A 90 -43.71 -7.76 1.53
N ASP A 91 -44.63 -6.82 1.32
CA ASP A 91 -46.06 -7.06 1.11
C ASP A 91 -46.66 -6.00 0.17
N ASP A 92 -46.41 -6.14 -1.15
CA ASP A 92 -46.88 -5.27 -2.26
C ASP A 92 -48.43 -5.21 -2.40
N SER A 93 -49.16 -5.73 -1.42
CA SER A 93 -50.60 -5.65 -1.27
C SER A 93 -51.07 -4.77 -0.11
N ASP A 94 -50.15 -4.30 0.75
CA ASP A 94 -50.40 -3.47 1.91
C ASP A 94 -49.45 -2.25 1.98
N PRO A 95 -49.94 -1.04 1.66
CA PRO A 95 -49.11 0.16 1.49
C PRO A 95 -48.55 0.73 2.82
N ALA A 96 -48.70 -0.04 3.90
CA ALA A 96 -48.15 0.21 5.22
C ALA A 96 -46.97 -0.71 5.55
N VAL A 97 -46.63 -1.65 4.67
CA VAL A 97 -45.52 -2.60 4.81
C VAL A 97 -44.58 -2.35 3.63
N ASN A 98 -43.45 -1.68 3.87
CA ASN A 98 -42.44 -1.40 2.85
C ASN A 98 -41.16 -0.82 3.49
N PRO A 99 -40.00 -0.85 2.80
CA PRO A 99 -38.72 -0.33 3.30
C PRO A 99 -38.68 1.13 3.72
N ASN A 100 -39.71 1.93 3.42
CA ASN A 100 -39.76 3.35 3.78
C ASN A 100 -40.64 3.64 4.99
N VAL A 101 -41.30 2.63 5.58
CA VAL A 101 -41.96 2.78 6.88
C VAL A 101 -40.98 2.45 8.00
N SER A 102 -41.43 2.53 9.25
CA SER A 102 -40.63 2.17 10.42
C SER A 102 -41.35 1.04 11.12
N GLU A 103 -40.60 0.06 11.60
CA GLU A 103 -41.12 -1.10 12.31
C GLU A 103 -42.07 -0.71 13.45
N ILE A 104 -43.22 -1.38 13.53
CA ILE A 104 -44.21 -1.19 14.60
C ILE A 104 -44.27 -2.48 15.44
N PRO A 105 -43.59 -2.50 16.59
CA PRO A 105 -43.54 -3.70 17.42
C PRO A 105 -44.91 -4.26 17.81
N TYR A 106 -44.98 -5.59 17.84
CA TYR A 106 -46.09 -6.47 18.19
C TYR A 106 -47.32 -6.37 17.28
N ASN A 107 -47.13 -6.00 16.01
CA ASN A 107 -48.22 -5.99 15.05
C ASN A 107 -48.28 -7.28 14.19
N GLY A 108 -47.26 -8.14 14.30
CA GLY A 108 -47.18 -9.43 13.63
C GLY A 108 -46.79 -9.32 12.16
N LYS A 109 -46.14 -8.23 11.77
CA LYS A 109 -45.63 -7.93 10.44
C LYS A 109 -44.20 -7.43 10.57
N ASP A 110 -43.44 -7.66 9.53
CA ASP A 110 -42.19 -6.96 9.27
C ASP A 110 -42.61 -5.71 8.47
N ASP A 111 -42.89 -4.61 9.16
CA ASP A 111 -43.46 -3.41 8.52
C ASP A 111 -42.42 -2.72 7.64
N ASP A 112 -41.18 -2.60 8.10
CA ASP A 112 -40.11 -1.93 7.32
C ASP A 112 -39.26 -2.86 6.46
N CYS A 113 -39.68 -4.12 6.32
CA CYS A 113 -39.04 -5.13 5.47
C CYS A 113 -37.56 -5.33 5.81
N ASP A 114 -37.20 -5.09 7.08
CA ASP A 114 -35.88 -5.27 7.64
C ASP A 114 -35.97 -6.33 8.76
N PRO A 115 -35.53 -7.58 8.53
CA PRO A 115 -35.59 -8.61 9.57
C PRO A 115 -34.70 -8.31 10.81
N ALA A 116 -33.87 -7.26 10.78
CA ALA A 116 -33.11 -6.80 11.94
C ALA A 116 -33.92 -5.89 12.88
N THR A 117 -35.02 -5.30 12.43
CA THR A 117 -35.96 -4.54 13.29
C THR A 117 -36.97 -5.53 13.88
N ARG A 118 -36.71 -5.96 15.11
CA ARG A 118 -37.43 -7.07 15.74
C ARG A 118 -38.85 -6.67 16.16
N ASP A 119 -39.86 -7.38 15.64
CA ASP A 119 -41.30 -7.21 15.98
C ASP A 119 -41.65 -7.82 17.35
N ASP A 120 -40.92 -8.85 17.79
CA ASP A 120 -41.23 -9.66 18.97
C ASP A 120 -40.17 -9.70 20.08
N ASP A 121 -38.96 -9.17 19.86
CA ASP A 121 -37.83 -9.13 20.81
C ASP A 121 -37.12 -7.76 20.72
N VAL A 122 -37.62 -6.76 21.45
CA VAL A 122 -37.25 -5.35 21.25
C VAL A 122 -35.91 -4.99 21.88
N ASP A 123 -35.49 -5.65 22.96
CA ASP A 123 -34.20 -5.41 23.61
C ASP A 123 -33.07 -6.36 23.18
N GLY A 124 -33.43 -7.47 22.51
CA GLY A 124 -32.50 -8.30 21.79
C GLY A 124 -31.76 -9.34 22.60
N ASP A 125 -32.32 -9.75 23.74
CA ASP A 125 -31.75 -10.80 24.58
C ASP A 125 -32.09 -12.23 24.12
N GLY A 126 -32.89 -12.35 23.05
CA GLY A 126 -33.29 -13.61 22.45
C GLY A 126 -34.56 -14.23 23.05
N PHE A 127 -35.26 -13.53 23.95
CA PHE A 127 -36.54 -13.96 24.51
C PHE A 127 -37.69 -13.09 24.00
N PRO A 128 -38.67 -13.67 23.28
CA PRO A 128 -39.79 -12.87 22.79
C PRO A 128 -40.68 -12.34 23.92
N ALA A 129 -41.26 -11.16 23.71
CA ALA A 129 -42.14 -10.48 24.64
C ALA A 129 -43.37 -11.30 25.06
N VAL A 130 -43.84 -11.11 26.29
CA VAL A 130 -45.10 -11.72 26.76
C VAL A 130 -46.32 -11.30 25.92
N GLU A 131 -46.29 -10.10 25.32
CA GLU A 131 -47.35 -9.55 24.44
C GLU A 131 -47.62 -10.41 23.20
N VAL A 132 -46.60 -11.06 22.65
CA VAL A 132 -46.71 -11.97 21.50
C VAL A 132 -46.73 -13.45 21.92
N GLY A 133 -46.68 -13.72 23.22
CA GLY A 133 -46.75 -15.06 23.80
C GLY A 133 -45.39 -15.71 24.06
N GLY A 134 -44.31 -14.93 24.09
CA GLY A 134 -43.04 -15.35 24.64
C GLY A 134 -43.01 -15.32 26.17
N MET A 135 -41.82 -15.45 26.74
CA MET A 135 -41.64 -15.63 28.20
C MET A 135 -40.92 -14.46 28.86
N ASP A 136 -40.48 -13.46 28.08
CA ASP A 136 -39.91 -12.23 28.60
C ASP A 136 -40.99 -11.33 29.22
N CYS A 137 -40.78 -10.97 30.48
CA CYS A 137 -41.68 -10.15 31.28
C CYS A 137 -41.38 -8.65 31.24
N ASP A 138 -40.24 -8.20 30.70
CA ASP A 138 -39.94 -6.79 30.37
C ASP A 138 -39.03 -6.67 29.14
N ASP A 139 -39.66 -6.78 27.95
CA ASP A 139 -39.08 -6.68 26.59
C ASP A 139 -38.55 -5.29 26.21
N ARG A 140 -37.96 -4.58 27.16
CA ARG A 140 -37.19 -3.35 26.97
C ARG A 140 -35.92 -3.36 27.82
N ASP A 141 -35.66 -4.42 28.56
CA ASP A 141 -34.53 -4.60 29.46
C ASP A 141 -34.00 -6.04 29.34
N ALA A 142 -32.96 -6.20 28.52
CA ALA A 142 -32.27 -7.46 28.24
C ALA A 142 -31.72 -8.23 29.48
N ASN A 143 -31.85 -7.66 30.68
CA ASN A 143 -31.48 -8.31 31.94
C ASN A 143 -32.68 -8.95 32.67
N ILE A 144 -33.91 -8.79 32.15
CA ILE A 144 -35.15 -9.31 32.73
C ILE A 144 -35.72 -10.32 31.75
N ASN A 145 -35.36 -11.60 31.90
CA ASN A 145 -35.80 -12.66 30.99
C ASN A 145 -35.75 -14.03 31.67
N PRO A 146 -36.33 -15.08 31.07
CA PRO A 146 -36.42 -16.42 31.65
C PRO A 146 -35.10 -17.10 32.04
N GLU A 147 -33.96 -16.62 31.51
CA GLU A 147 -32.63 -17.12 31.85
C GLU A 147 -31.86 -16.22 32.83
N ALA A 148 -32.37 -15.02 33.11
CA ALA A 148 -31.85 -14.18 34.16
C ALA A 148 -31.98 -14.88 35.52
N ARG A 149 -31.26 -14.37 36.51
CA ARG A 149 -31.38 -14.83 37.90
C ARG A 149 -32.04 -13.75 38.71
N ASP A 150 -33.06 -14.15 39.47
CA ASP A 150 -33.68 -13.28 40.46
C ASP A 150 -32.67 -12.66 41.42
N ILE A 151 -32.77 -11.34 41.56
CA ILE A 151 -32.12 -10.56 42.59
C ILE A 151 -33.04 -10.56 43.82
N PRO A 152 -32.69 -11.30 44.90
CA PRO A 152 -33.67 -11.56 45.93
C PRO A 152 -34.16 -10.29 46.65
N GLY A 153 -35.47 -10.02 46.59
CA GLY A 153 -36.16 -9.02 47.39
C GLY A 153 -36.10 -7.58 46.87
N ASN A 154 -35.66 -7.36 45.62
CA ASN A 154 -35.71 -6.04 44.99
C ASN A 154 -37.12 -5.70 44.45
N GLY A 155 -38.03 -6.68 44.40
CA GLY A 155 -39.40 -6.55 43.92
C GLY A 155 -39.57 -6.68 42.41
N ILE A 156 -38.52 -7.05 41.69
CA ILE A 156 -38.48 -7.39 40.26
C ILE A 156 -38.34 -8.91 40.17
N ASP A 157 -38.94 -9.49 39.13
CA ASP A 157 -38.96 -10.93 38.83
C ASP A 157 -38.07 -11.09 37.60
N GLU A 158 -36.75 -11.04 37.79
CA GLU A 158 -35.80 -11.02 36.67
C GLU A 158 -35.92 -12.28 35.83
N ASP A 159 -36.10 -13.43 36.47
CA ASP A 159 -36.16 -14.73 35.78
C ASP A 159 -37.55 -15.09 35.23
N CYS A 160 -38.50 -14.15 35.33
CA CYS A 160 -39.88 -14.27 34.87
C CYS A 160 -40.59 -15.57 35.34
N ASP A 161 -40.19 -16.17 36.47
CA ASP A 161 -40.81 -17.39 37.01
C ASP A 161 -42.16 -17.11 37.72
N GLY A 162 -42.46 -15.83 37.92
CA GLY A 162 -43.70 -15.31 38.47
C GLY A 162 -43.59 -14.84 39.92
N ALA A 163 -42.39 -14.82 40.51
CA ALA A 163 -42.16 -14.20 41.81
C ALA A 163 -40.68 -13.97 42.15
N ASP A 164 -40.33 -12.69 42.38
CA ASP A 164 -39.13 -12.26 43.10
C ASP A 164 -38.76 -13.17 44.29
N ARG A 165 -37.62 -13.85 44.14
CA ARG A 165 -37.00 -14.68 45.16
C ARG A 165 -36.85 -13.92 46.47
N GLN A 166 -37.35 -14.50 47.57
CA GLN A 166 -37.21 -13.85 48.88
C GLN A 166 -35.76 -13.94 49.38
N PRO A 167 -35.19 -12.85 49.93
CA PRO A 167 -33.85 -12.89 50.52
C PRO A 167 -33.80 -13.91 51.65
N ASP A 168 -32.75 -14.72 51.65
CA ASP A 168 -32.41 -15.55 52.80
C ASP A 168 -32.06 -14.64 53.99
N GLY A 169 -32.61 -14.92 55.17
CA GLY A 169 -32.31 -14.17 56.40
C GLY A 169 -30.90 -14.41 56.97
N SER A 170 -29.98 -14.93 56.16
CA SER A 170 -28.56 -15.17 56.45
C SER A 170 -27.67 -13.99 56.10
N ASP A 171 -28.11 -13.08 55.22
CA ASP A 171 -27.40 -11.87 54.80
C ASP A 171 -26.96 -11.04 56.03
N GLN A 172 -25.65 -11.01 56.26
CA GLN A 172 -25.02 -10.51 57.48
C GLN A 172 -24.63 -9.03 57.40
N ASP A 173 -24.40 -8.49 56.20
CA ASP A 173 -24.02 -7.09 55.99
C ASP A 173 -25.14 -6.23 55.38
N GLY A 174 -26.19 -6.86 54.86
CA GLY A 174 -27.44 -6.25 54.46
C GLY A 174 -27.46 -5.75 53.02
N ASP A 175 -26.64 -6.31 52.12
CA ASP A 175 -26.64 -5.94 50.70
C ASP A 175 -27.70 -6.68 49.85
N GLY A 176 -28.35 -7.69 50.43
CA GLY A 176 -29.41 -8.46 49.77
C GLY A 176 -28.95 -9.77 49.16
N VAL A 177 -27.64 -10.07 49.16
CA VAL A 177 -27.07 -11.35 48.74
C VAL A 177 -26.52 -12.05 49.99
N SER A 178 -26.53 -13.39 50.00
CA SER A 178 -25.96 -14.17 51.10
C SER A 178 -24.84 -15.06 50.59
N GLU A 179 -24.00 -15.61 51.50
CA GLU A 179 -22.94 -16.58 51.12
C GLU A 179 -23.50 -17.79 50.32
N GLN A 180 -24.77 -18.15 50.52
CA GLN A 180 -25.43 -19.22 49.75
C GLN A 180 -25.97 -18.78 48.40
N ASP A 181 -26.15 -17.48 48.21
CA ASP A 181 -26.66 -16.84 46.99
C ASP A 181 -25.55 -16.28 46.10
N GLY A 182 -24.28 -16.47 46.47
CA GLY A 182 -23.13 -16.14 45.63
C GLY A 182 -22.21 -15.07 46.21
N ASP A 183 -22.54 -14.50 47.36
CA ASP A 183 -21.69 -13.52 48.04
C ASP A 183 -20.37 -14.16 48.55
N CYS A 184 -19.26 -13.69 47.99
CA CYS A 184 -17.91 -14.13 48.35
C CYS A 184 -17.40 -13.51 49.66
N ASN A 185 -18.07 -12.48 50.19
CA ASN A 185 -17.80 -11.88 51.49
C ASN A 185 -19.05 -11.24 52.15
N ASP A 186 -19.88 -12.12 52.75
CA ASP A 186 -21.09 -11.86 53.59
C ASP A 186 -20.83 -11.04 54.88
N GLN A 187 -19.82 -10.19 54.91
CA GLN A 187 -19.54 -9.23 55.98
C GLN A 187 -19.18 -7.83 55.45
N ASP A 188 -19.06 -7.67 54.13
CA ASP A 188 -18.73 -6.43 53.45
C ASP A 188 -19.75 -6.15 52.33
N PRO A 189 -20.71 -5.24 52.54
CA PRO A 189 -21.83 -5.01 51.60
C PRO A 189 -21.40 -4.30 50.29
N ALA A 190 -20.10 -4.19 50.06
CA ALA A 190 -19.48 -3.71 48.84
C ALA A 190 -18.82 -4.83 48.03
N VAL A 191 -18.85 -6.07 48.52
CA VAL A 191 -18.28 -7.25 47.87
C VAL A 191 -19.42 -8.25 47.70
N ASN A 192 -19.98 -8.34 46.51
CA ASN A 192 -21.07 -9.25 46.18
C ASN A 192 -21.22 -9.34 44.65
N PRO A 193 -21.94 -10.35 44.12
CA PRO A 193 -22.15 -10.54 42.67
C PRO A 193 -22.78 -9.37 41.90
N GLN A 194 -23.26 -8.34 42.59
CA GLN A 194 -23.90 -7.16 42.01
C GLN A 194 -23.04 -5.90 42.15
N ALA A 195 -21.90 -6.01 42.84
CA ALA A 195 -20.90 -4.96 42.84
C ALA A 195 -20.21 -4.93 41.48
N ASN A 196 -19.58 -3.80 41.17
CA ASN A 196 -18.66 -3.73 40.04
C ASN A 196 -17.27 -4.00 40.59
N GLU A 197 -16.46 -4.77 39.87
CA GLU A 197 -15.04 -4.92 40.18
C GLU A 197 -14.36 -3.55 40.24
N VAL A 198 -13.65 -3.26 41.33
CA VAL A 198 -12.85 -2.04 41.49
C VAL A 198 -11.37 -2.41 41.45
N PRO A 199 -10.69 -2.18 40.32
CA PRO A 199 -9.30 -2.58 40.14
C PRO A 199 -8.35 -2.03 41.21
N TYR A 200 -7.33 -2.82 41.53
CA TYR A 200 -6.22 -2.55 42.43
C TYR A 200 -6.58 -2.33 43.90
N ASN A 201 -7.73 -2.85 44.33
CA ASN A 201 -8.15 -2.71 45.73
C ASN A 201 -7.80 -3.96 46.57
N GLY A 202 -7.34 -5.04 45.93
CA GLY A 202 -6.92 -6.28 46.58
C GLY A 202 -8.09 -7.19 46.95
N ARG A 203 -9.26 -7.02 46.33
CA ARG A 203 -10.50 -7.74 46.58
C ARG A 203 -11.13 -8.04 45.23
N ASP A 204 -11.70 -9.23 45.13
CA ASP A 204 -12.67 -9.61 44.12
C ASP A 204 -14.01 -9.04 44.61
N ASP A 205 -14.38 -7.85 44.12
CA ASP A 205 -15.55 -7.10 44.59
C ASP A 205 -16.83 -7.66 43.99
N ASP A 206 -16.81 -8.08 42.73
CA ASP A 206 -17.99 -8.62 42.02
C ASP A 206 -18.13 -10.15 42.12
N CYS A 207 -17.28 -10.79 42.92
CA CYS A 207 -17.27 -12.24 43.14
C CYS A 207 -17.13 -13.05 41.85
N ASN A 208 -16.53 -12.47 40.82
CA ASN A 208 -16.26 -13.10 39.54
C ASN A 208 -14.73 -13.21 39.32
N PRO A 209 -14.16 -14.43 39.31
CA PRO A 209 -12.73 -14.61 39.11
C PRO A 209 -12.24 -14.27 37.70
N ASP A 210 -13.16 -14.05 36.75
CA ASP A 210 -12.85 -13.66 35.37
C ASP A 210 -12.75 -12.14 35.17
N THR A 211 -13.03 -11.33 36.21
CA THR A 211 -12.82 -9.88 36.27
C THR A 211 -11.58 -9.59 37.15
N PRO A 212 -10.36 -9.54 36.58
CA PRO A 212 -9.16 -9.58 37.39
C PRO A 212 -8.87 -8.22 38.07
N ASP A 213 -8.68 -8.22 39.38
CA ASP A 213 -8.35 -7.03 40.21
C ASP A 213 -7.02 -6.35 39.83
N ASN A 214 -6.09 -7.09 39.21
CA ASN A 214 -4.72 -6.61 38.98
C ASN A 214 -4.05 -7.16 37.71
N ASP A 215 -4.84 -7.58 36.72
CA ASP A 215 -4.43 -8.12 35.41
C ASP A 215 -5.55 -7.75 34.41
N LEU A 216 -5.72 -6.44 34.15
CA LEU A 216 -6.94 -5.92 33.53
C LEU A 216 -7.08 -6.31 32.05
N ASP A 217 -5.95 -6.56 31.37
CA ASP A 217 -5.90 -6.99 29.98
C ASP A 217 -5.89 -8.53 29.79
N GLY A 218 -5.70 -9.30 30.87
CA GLY A 218 -5.81 -10.74 30.90
C GLY A 218 -4.64 -11.47 30.22
N ASP A 219 -3.47 -10.85 30.11
CA ASP A 219 -2.28 -11.46 29.51
C ASP A 219 -1.58 -12.46 30.46
N GLY A 220 -1.96 -12.46 31.74
CA GLY A 220 -1.45 -13.34 32.78
C GLY A 220 -0.27 -12.76 33.57
N ILE A 221 0.08 -11.49 33.36
CA ILE A 221 1.11 -10.72 34.08
C ILE A 221 0.43 -9.62 34.89
N ALA A 222 0.39 -9.81 36.20
CA ALA A 222 -0.28 -8.84 37.07
C ALA A 222 0.59 -7.63 37.48
N SER A 223 -0.03 -6.47 37.66
CA SER A 223 0.57 -5.31 38.32
C SER A 223 1.18 -5.66 39.70
N PRO A 224 2.39 -5.16 40.06
CA PRO A 224 3.19 -4.14 39.37
C PRO A 224 4.30 -4.73 38.49
N GLN A 225 4.19 -6.01 38.07
CA GLN A 225 5.15 -6.59 37.15
C GLN A 225 4.90 -6.07 35.73
N ASP A 226 3.64 -5.88 35.39
CA ASP A 226 3.19 -5.19 34.20
C ASP A 226 3.25 -3.66 34.39
N CYS A 227 3.83 -2.99 33.40
CA CYS A 227 4.01 -1.55 33.35
C CYS A 227 2.89 -0.82 32.56
N ASP A 228 2.07 -1.53 31.79
CA ASP A 228 0.86 -1.04 31.11
C ASP A 228 -0.24 -2.11 31.18
N ASP A 229 -0.82 -2.29 32.37
CA ASP A 229 -1.83 -3.31 32.75
C ASP A 229 -3.17 -3.23 31.98
N ASP A 230 -3.27 -2.34 30.98
CA ASP A 230 -4.39 -2.17 30.05
C ASP A 230 -4.05 -2.69 28.62
N ASP A 231 -2.81 -3.15 28.35
CA ASP A 231 -2.34 -3.59 27.03
C ASP A 231 -1.64 -4.97 27.10
N PRO A 232 -2.28 -6.04 26.56
CA PRO A 232 -1.80 -7.42 26.72
C PRO A 232 -0.53 -7.74 25.90
N ASN A 233 0.06 -6.74 25.24
CA ASN A 233 1.34 -6.84 24.54
C ASN A 233 2.49 -6.26 25.36
N VAL A 234 2.22 -5.55 26.45
CA VAL A 234 3.21 -4.97 27.35
C VAL A 234 3.43 -5.93 28.52
N GLY A 235 4.68 -6.11 28.93
CA GLY A 235 4.98 -6.93 30.09
C GLY A 235 6.41 -7.46 30.14
N PRO A 236 6.86 -7.91 31.32
CA PRO A 236 8.19 -8.46 31.50
C PRO A 236 8.44 -9.71 30.64
N ASN A 237 9.57 -9.73 29.94
CA ASN A 237 9.98 -10.74 28.94
C ASN A 237 9.21 -10.69 27.61
N ARG A 238 8.54 -9.58 27.30
CA ARG A 238 8.22 -9.22 25.92
C ARG A 238 9.50 -8.72 25.23
N ASP A 239 9.46 -8.59 23.91
CA ASP A 239 10.54 -7.96 23.16
C ASP A 239 10.23 -6.45 23.11
N GLU A 240 11.19 -5.59 23.44
CA GLU A 240 11.04 -4.13 23.28
C GLU A 240 10.81 -3.79 21.80
N ILE A 241 9.79 -2.98 21.51
CA ILE A 241 9.57 -2.39 20.21
C ILE A 241 10.01 -0.92 20.26
N TYR A 242 11.27 -0.68 19.89
CA TYR A 242 11.82 0.67 19.84
C TYR A 242 10.98 1.63 18.96
N TYR A 243 10.89 2.88 19.41
CA TYR A 243 10.18 4.03 18.82
C TYR A 243 8.64 3.98 18.80
N ASN A 244 8.01 3.11 19.59
CA ASN A 244 6.55 3.07 19.79
C ASN A 244 6.07 3.91 21.01
N ARG A 245 6.98 4.49 21.79
CA ARG A 245 6.75 5.28 23.02
C ARG A 245 6.18 4.52 24.18
N LYS A 246 6.32 3.20 24.18
CA LYS A 246 6.01 2.31 25.28
C LYS A 246 7.32 1.72 25.81
N ASP A 247 7.22 1.15 27.00
CA ASP A 247 8.25 0.31 27.60
C ASP A 247 7.61 -1.09 27.52
N ASP A 248 7.76 -1.76 26.37
CA ASP A 248 6.99 -2.96 26.04
C ASP A 248 7.45 -4.16 26.87
N ASP A 249 8.74 -4.22 27.19
CA ASP A 249 9.31 -5.30 27.98
C ASP A 249 9.41 -4.99 29.49
N CYS A 250 8.92 -3.81 29.90
CA CYS A 250 8.98 -3.30 31.28
C CYS A 250 10.41 -3.30 31.86
N ASP A 251 11.43 -3.20 31.01
CA ASP A 251 12.83 -3.05 31.38
C ASP A 251 13.33 -1.64 31.02
N PRO A 252 13.60 -0.78 32.03
CA PRO A 252 14.04 0.59 31.78
C PRO A 252 15.46 0.69 31.19
N GLU A 253 16.21 -0.43 31.06
CA GLU A 253 17.50 -0.48 30.35
C GLU A 253 17.34 -0.68 28.83
N THR A 254 16.16 -1.07 28.35
CA THR A 254 15.82 -1.25 26.92
C THR A 254 14.81 -0.21 26.45
N ALA A 255 14.75 0.96 27.09
CA ALA A 255 13.76 1.98 26.76
C ALA A 255 13.73 2.32 25.25
N ASP A 256 12.51 2.55 24.73
CA ASP A 256 12.05 3.10 23.44
C ASP A 256 13.02 3.88 22.53
N GLY A 257 14.11 4.43 23.06
CA GLY A 257 15.08 5.23 22.34
C GLY A 257 16.54 4.86 22.50
N ASP A 258 16.92 3.65 22.89
CA ASP A 258 18.34 3.20 22.90
C ASP A 258 18.46 1.87 22.11
N ALA A 259 18.25 1.94 20.80
CA ALA A 259 18.09 0.74 19.97
C ALA A 259 19.37 -0.10 19.82
N ASP A 260 20.54 0.48 20.08
CA ASP A 260 21.82 -0.20 19.98
C ASP A 260 22.46 -0.59 21.34
N ALA A 261 21.79 -0.20 22.43
CA ALA A 261 22.09 -0.53 23.82
C ALA A 261 23.46 -0.02 24.30
N ASP A 262 23.89 1.14 23.83
CA ASP A 262 25.12 1.79 24.27
C ASP A 262 24.92 2.75 25.47
N GLY A 263 23.67 3.00 25.84
CA GLY A 263 23.26 3.80 26.99
C GLY A 263 22.97 5.27 26.65
N PHE A 264 22.99 5.66 25.37
CA PHE A 264 22.57 6.96 24.89
C PHE A 264 21.22 6.85 24.19
N LEU A 265 20.39 7.89 24.39
CA LEU A 265 19.07 7.90 23.76
C LEU A 265 19.13 8.59 22.40
N ALA A 266 18.39 8.08 21.43
CA ALA A 266 18.12 8.67 20.13
C ALA A 266 17.82 10.17 20.22
N ALA A 267 18.47 10.96 19.35
CA ALA A 267 18.23 12.38 19.20
C ALA A 267 16.76 12.71 18.90
N GLU A 268 16.04 11.81 18.22
CA GLU A 268 14.63 11.97 17.85
C GLU A 268 13.67 11.95 19.04
N LEU A 269 14.09 11.33 20.15
CA LEU A 269 13.38 11.30 21.44
C LEU A 269 13.95 12.32 22.44
N GLY A 270 14.83 13.21 21.98
CA GLY A 270 15.44 14.26 22.79
C GLY A 270 16.63 13.80 23.61
N GLY A 271 17.20 12.63 23.28
CA GLY A 271 18.53 12.25 23.71
C GLY A 271 19.63 12.94 22.89
N ASP A 272 20.87 12.53 23.12
CA ASP A 272 22.05 13.15 22.49
C ASP A 272 22.69 12.23 21.43
N ASP A 273 22.13 11.03 21.18
CA ASP A 273 22.65 10.08 20.21
C ASP A 273 22.26 10.44 18.76
N CYS A 274 23.27 10.67 17.92
CA CYS A 274 23.09 11.05 16.52
C CYS A 274 22.93 9.83 15.56
N ASN A 275 23.20 8.61 16.03
CA ASN A 275 22.96 7.37 15.31
C ASN A 275 22.72 6.20 16.27
N ASP A 276 21.48 6.12 16.75
CA ASP A 276 20.96 5.14 17.73
C ASP A 276 20.96 3.67 17.26
N GLN A 277 21.53 3.39 16.08
CA GLN A 277 21.68 2.04 15.52
C GLN A 277 23.13 1.56 15.54
N ALA A 278 24.07 2.40 15.98
CA ALA A 278 25.49 2.15 15.91
C ALA A 278 26.17 2.48 17.26
N PRO A 279 26.52 1.46 18.10
CA PRO A 279 27.09 1.66 19.46
C PRO A 279 28.45 2.37 19.50
N SER A 280 29.00 2.69 18.33
CA SER A 280 30.25 3.41 18.14
C SER A 280 30.07 4.89 17.83
N VAL A 281 28.83 5.34 17.59
CA VAL A 281 28.48 6.71 17.22
C VAL A 281 27.58 7.27 18.30
N ASN A 282 28.17 8.00 19.25
CA ASN A 282 27.46 8.54 20.40
C ASN A 282 28.26 9.70 21.02
N PRO A 283 27.65 10.54 21.88
CA PRO A 283 28.30 11.68 22.52
C PRO A 283 29.55 11.39 23.36
N ALA A 284 29.82 10.12 23.68
CA ALA A 284 31.00 9.71 24.42
C ALA A 284 32.06 9.03 23.54
N ALA A 285 31.80 8.87 22.25
CA ALA A 285 32.79 8.43 21.28
C ALA A 285 33.88 9.51 21.08
N GLU A 286 34.95 9.12 20.40
CA GLU A 286 36.01 10.04 19.96
C GLU A 286 35.87 10.20 18.45
N GLU A 287 35.74 11.43 17.96
CA GLU A 287 35.64 11.71 16.52
C GLU A 287 36.81 11.08 15.76
N VAL A 288 36.51 10.32 14.71
CA VAL A 288 37.49 9.72 13.81
C VAL A 288 37.42 10.42 12.44
N PRO A 289 38.34 11.36 12.16
CA PRO A 289 38.28 12.13 10.92
C PRO A 289 38.35 11.29 9.64
N TYR A 290 37.58 11.74 8.64
CA TYR A 290 37.41 11.20 7.29
C TYR A 290 36.82 9.79 7.24
N ASN A 291 35.93 9.43 8.17
CA ASN A 291 35.25 8.14 8.15
C ASN A 291 33.80 8.23 7.62
N GLY A 292 33.28 9.44 7.37
CA GLY A 292 31.95 9.71 6.84
C GLY A 292 30.84 9.74 7.89
N PHE A 293 31.17 9.73 9.18
CA PHE A 293 30.25 9.77 10.31
C PHE A 293 30.67 10.85 11.31
N ASP A 294 29.69 11.53 11.89
CA ASP A 294 29.86 12.38 13.08
C ASP A 294 29.86 11.43 14.28
N ASP A 295 31.02 10.84 14.61
CA ASP A 295 31.12 9.74 15.57
C ASP A 295 30.79 10.20 16.99
N ASP A 296 31.22 11.41 17.37
CA ASP A 296 31.01 11.96 18.71
C ASP A 296 29.77 12.86 18.87
N CYS A 297 28.93 12.92 17.82
CA CYS A 297 27.69 13.69 17.78
C CYS A 297 27.88 15.18 18.10
N ASP A 298 29.09 15.70 17.96
CA ASP A 298 29.42 17.11 18.09
C ASP A 298 29.81 17.68 16.72
N ARG A 299 28.87 18.41 16.11
CA ARG A 299 29.13 19.12 14.84
C ARG A 299 30.27 20.14 14.90
N ALA A 300 30.82 20.44 16.08
CA ALA A 300 32.00 21.28 16.25
C ALA A 300 33.33 20.51 16.11
N THR A 301 33.29 19.18 15.97
CA THR A 301 34.38 18.28 15.61
C THR A 301 34.12 17.78 14.18
N PRO A 302 34.47 18.57 13.14
CA PRO A 302 34.04 18.26 11.78
C PRO A 302 34.84 17.09 11.20
N ASP A 303 34.14 16.15 10.58
CA ASP A 303 34.73 14.97 9.90
C ASP A 303 35.58 15.37 8.68
N ASP A 304 35.17 16.44 7.96
CA ASP A 304 35.72 16.83 6.64
C ASP A 304 36.27 18.28 6.54
N ASP A 305 36.14 19.13 7.58
CA ASP A 305 36.60 20.55 7.68
C ASP A 305 37.31 20.78 9.03
N LEU A 306 38.52 20.24 9.17
CA LEU A 306 39.16 20.06 10.49
C LEU A 306 39.61 21.39 11.12
N ASP A 307 39.85 22.43 10.32
CA ASP A 307 40.27 23.75 10.81
C ASP A 307 39.15 24.81 10.89
N GLY A 308 37.97 24.49 10.34
CA GLY A 308 36.73 25.24 10.52
C GLY A 308 36.66 26.53 9.73
N ASP A 309 37.35 26.62 8.58
CA ASP A 309 37.29 27.78 7.70
C ASP A 309 36.18 27.70 6.64
N GLY A 310 35.46 26.57 6.61
CA GLY A 310 34.28 26.34 5.78
C GLY A 310 34.60 25.74 4.41
N PHE A 311 35.77 25.13 4.25
CA PHE A 311 36.18 24.40 3.05
C PHE A 311 36.55 22.96 3.39
N ASP A 312 35.82 22.01 2.83
CA ASP A 312 36.14 20.60 3.01
C ASP A 312 37.50 20.26 2.36
N ARG A 313 38.15 19.20 2.83
CA ARG A 313 39.45 18.69 2.34
C ARG A 313 39.62 18.58 0.82
N GLY A 314 38.52 18.43 0.07
CA GLY A 314 38.55 18.39 -1.40
C GLY A 314 38.89 19.73 -2.06
N LEU A 315 38.60 20.84 -1.36
CA LEU A 315 38.77 22.22 -1.80
C LEU A 315 39.83 22.98 -0.99
N ASP A 316 40.19 22.48 0.18
CA ASP A 316 41.28 22.97 1.00
C ASP A 316 42.59 22.19 0.77
N CYS A 317 43.65 22.90 0.41
CA CYS A 317 44.98 22.34 0.18
C CYS A 317 45.80 22.14 1.47
N ASP A 318 45.36 22.66 2.62
CA ASP A 318 45.94 22.46 3.95
C ASP A 318 44.86 22.54 5.06
N ASP A 319 44.00 21.53 5.11
CA ASP A 319 42.86 21.27 6.04
C ASP A 319 43.22 21.23 7.55
N ASP A 320 44.45 21.57 7.92
CA ASP A 320 44.91 21.75 9.31
C ASP A 320 45.15 23.25 9.64
N ASN A 321 44.90 24.18 8.70
CA ASN A 321 45.28 25.59 8.79
C ASN A 321 44.27 26.56 8.13
N PRO A 322 43.46 27.28 8.93
CA PRO A 322 42.28 28.02 8.46
C PRO A 322 42.61 29.35 7.74
N ASN A 323 43.90 29.55 7.41
CA ASN A 323 44.39 30.69 6.63
C ASN A 323 44.93 30.27 5.26
N VAL A 324 44.76 29.00 4.90
CA VAL A 324 45.12 28.44 3.60
C VAL A 324 43.82 27.89 3.03
N ASN A 325 43.16 28.64 2.16
CA ASN A 325 41.89 28.21 1.58
C ASN A 325 41.56 29.06 0.35
N PRO A 326 40.63 28.60 -0.51
CA PRO A 326 40.29 29.30 -1.76
C PRO A 326 39.84 30.76 -1.64
N ASN A 327 39.39 31.20 -0.46
CA ASN A 327 38.97 32.59 -0.22
C ASN A 327 40.11 33.54 0.13
N VAL A 328 41.30 33.03 0.41
CA VAL A 328 42.47 33.87 0.68
C VAL A 328 42.89 34.58 -0.60
N VAL A 329 43.41 35.81 -0.46
CA VAL A 329 43.89 36.59 -1.60
C VAL A 329 45.40 36.63 -1.56
N GLU A 330 46.00 35.76 -2.37
CA GLU A 330 47.44 35.76 -2.62
C GLU A 330 47.78 36.69 -3.80
N ASN A 331 48.56 37.76 -3.56
CA ASN A 331 48.93 38.71 -4.62
C ASN A 331 50.30 39.36 -4.37
N ALA A 332 50.80 40.15 -5.33
CA ALA A 332 52.12 40.79 -5.28
C ALA A 332 52.37 41.77 -4.11
N SER A 333 51.38 42.00 -3.24
CA SER A 333 51.46 42.89 -2.07
C SER A 333 51.16 42.21 -0.73
N THR A 334 50.40 41.11 -0.72
CA THR A 334 49.99 40.38 0.50
C THR A 334 50.10 38.88 0.28
N LEU A 335 50.64 38.17 1.29
CA LEU A 335 50.81 36.72 1.33
C LEU A 335 51.71 36.10 0.23
N CYS A 336 52.29 36.90 -0.67
CA CYS A 336 53.31 36.47 -1.62
C CYS A 336 54.69 36.10 -1.00
N SER A 337 55.40 35.22 -1.70
CA SER A 337 56.80 34.78 -1.50
C SER A 337 57.07 34.10 -0.16
N ASN A 338 56.07 33.47 0.42
CA ASN A 338 56.16 32.76 1.70
C ASN A 338 56.37 31.23 1.53
N ASN A 339 56.32 30.71 0.29
CA ASN A 339 56.31 29.29 -0.12
C ASN A 339 55.10 28.49 0.37
N ILE A 340 53.97 29.15 0.60
CA ILE A 340 52.67 28.55 0.88
C ILE A 340 51.76 28.99 -0.27
N ASP A 341 50.91 28.10 -0.74
CA ASP A 341 49.88 28.41 -1.73
C ASP A 341 48.62 28.81 -0.95
N ASP A 342 48.60 30.04 -0.43
CA ASP A 342 47.60 30.44 0.57
C ASP A 342 46.16 30.41 0.02
N ASP A 343 45.97 30.54 -1.30
CA ASP A 343 44.65 30.52 -1.93
C ASP A 343 44.34 29.25 -2.74
N CYS A 344 45.19 28.22 -2.60
CA CYS A 344 45.08 26.93 -3.27
C CYS A 344 44.94 27.01 -4.81
N ARG A 345 45.39 28.11 -5.44
CA ARG A 345 45.31 28.34 -6.88
C ARG A 345 46.68 28.65 -7.49
N GLY A 346 47.41 27.58 -7.82
CA GLY A 346 48.53 27.68 -8.76
C GLY A 346 49.88 28.05 -8.12
N GLY A 347 49.99 28.04 -6.80
CA GLY A 347 51.22 28.13 -6.03
C GLY A 347 51.73 29.55 -5.75
N ASP A 348 52.62 29.66 -4.76
CA ASP A 348 53.16 30.91 -4.17
C ASP A 348 53.56 32.02 -5.19
N VAL A 349 52.85 33.15 -5.12
CA VAL A 349 52.97 34.40 -5.88
C VAL A 349 54.20 35.22 -5.43
N ARG A 350 54.79 36.05 -6.31
CA ARG A 350 55.99 36.85 -5.97
C ARG A 350 55.72 38.33 -5.70
N CYS A 351 56.27 38.90 -4.61
CA CYS A 351 56.05 40.31 -4.25
C CYS A 351 56.85 41.34 -5.06
N ASP A 352 56.27 42.54 -5.36
CA ASP A 352 56.97 43.71 -5.96
C ASP A 352 56.57 45.09 -5.35
N PRO A 353 57.39 45.69 -4.46
CA PRO A 353 57.02 46.89 -3.67
C PRO A 353 57.20 48.28 -4.35
N GLY A 354 57.34 48.38 -5.68
CA GLY A 354 57.95 49.54 -6.34
C GLY A 354 57.08 50.47 -7.21
N ALA A 355 55.81 50.18 -7.43
CA ALA A 355 55.10 50.72 -8.59
C ALA A 355 54.29 52.01 -8.30
N SER A 356 54.24 52.94 -9.27
CA SER A 356 53.58 54.26 -9.18
C SER A 356 52.28 54.22 -9.97
N ASP A 357 51.14 54.67 -9.42
CA ASP A 357 49.85 54.82 -10.13
C ASP A 357 49.67 56.29 -10.58
N ARG A 358 49.74 56.56 -11.90
CA ARG A 358 49.85 57.92 -12.43
C ARG A 358 48.51 58.56 -12.78
N ASP A 359 47.52 57.79 -13.20
CA ASP A 359 46.21 58.31 -13.57
C ASP A 359 45.15 58.18 -12.47
N GLY A 360 45.50 57.46 -11.39
CA GLY A 360 44.82 57.46 -10.10
C GLY A 360 43.63 56.52 -10.04
N ASP A 361 43.68 55.43 -10.80
CA ASP A 361 42.62 54.42 -10.88
C ASP A 361 42.74 53.31 -9.84
N GLY A 362 43.88 53.24 -9.12
CA GLY A 362 44.16 52.26 -8.08
C GLY A 362 45.12 51.15 -8.49
N LEU A 363 45.56 51.09 -9.76
CA LEU A 363 46.57 50.16 -10.25
C LEU A 363 47.92 50.85 -10.51
N PRO A 364 49.06 50.23 -10.15
CA PRO A 364 50.36 50.83 -10.46
C PRO A 364 50.73 50.77 -11.96
N ASP A 365 51.39 51.80 -12.51
CA ASP A 365 51.81 52.00 -13.91
C ASP A 365 52.52 50.83 -14.62
N ASP A 366 53.07 49.86 -13.87
CA ASP A 366 53.72 48.66 -14.44
C ASP A 366 52.79 47.43 -14.48
N GLN A 367 51.59 47.57 -13.94
CA GLN A 367 50.44 46.66 -13.96
C GLN A 367 49.19 47.35 -14.57
N ASP A 368 49.28 48.65 -14.86
CA ASP A 368 48.29 49.43 -15.60
C ASP A 368 48.62 49.41 -17.10
N CYS A 369 47.68 48.81 -17.81
CA CYS A 369 47.58 48.63 -19.24
C CYS A 369 47.61 49.95 -20.03
N ALA A 370 47.06 51.02 -19.45
CA ALA A 370 47.01 52.35 -20.02
C ALA A 370 47.39 53.42 -18.98
N PRO A 371 48.70 53.61 -18.68
CA PRO A 371 49.28 54.43 -17.59
C PRO A 371 48.94 55.94 -17.56
N ASP A 372 48.07 56.41 -18.45
CA ASP A 372 47.62 57.79 -18.56
C ASP A 372 46.09 57.88 -18.83
N ASN A 373 45.31 56.79 -18.68
CA ASN A 373 43.88 56.71 -19.00
C ASN A 373 43.06 55.98 -17.91
N PRO A 374 42.44 56.72 -16.97
CA PRO A 374 41.80 56.18 -15.76
C PRO A 374 40.44 55.48 -16.02
N ALA A 375 40.19 55.09 -17.27
CA ALA A 375 39.01 54.37 -17.72
C ALA A 375 39.32 52.92 -18.14
N VAL A 376 40.59 52.48 -18.03
CA VAL A 376 41.03 51.09 -18.28
C VAL A 376 41.77 50.58 -17.03
N PRO A 377 41.06 50.27 -15.93
CA PRO A 377 41.68 50.19 -14.63
C PRO A 377 41.68 48.80 -14.01
N ALA A 378 41.75 47.72 -14.80
CA ALA A 378 41.44 46.39 -14.30
C ALA A 378 42.53 45.35 -14.61
N PRO A 379 42.87 44.46 -13.66
CA PRO A 379 43.63 43.25 -13.93
C PRO A 379 42.75 42.12 -14.53
N ILE A 380 41.53 42.45 -14.99
CA ILE A 380 40.51 41.49 -15.46
C ILE A 380 39.84 42.07 -16.72
N GLU A 381 39.88 41.30 -17.81
CA GLU A 381 39.22 41.61 -19.09
C GLU A 381 37.69 41.77 -18.97
N ILE A 382 37.12 42.86 -19.49
CA ILE A 382 35.65 43.03 -19.59
C ILE A 382 35.18 42.66 -21.01
N ILE A 383 34.88 41.37 -21.18
CA ILE A 383 34.53 40.74 -22.46
C ILE A 383 33.44 41.50 -23.24
N GLY A 384 33.73 41.83 -24.50
CA GLY A 384 32.77 42.31 -25.50
C GLY A 384 32.59 43.83 -25.53
N ASN A 385 33.52 44.60 -24.98
CA ASN A 385 33.41 46.07 -24.89
C ASN A 385 34.25 46.82 -25.96
N GLY A 386 35.11 46.11 -26.71
CA GLY A 386 35.95 46.68 -27.77
C GLY A 386 37.33 47.18 -27.30
N ILE A 387 37.73 46.90 -26.06
CA ILE A 387 38.93 47.38 -25.37
C ILE A 387 39.56 46.19 -24.65
N ASP A 388 40.85 45.97 -24.89
CA ASP A 388 41.71 45.04 -24.14
C ASP A 388 42.02 45.69 -22.79
N ASP A 389 41.30 45.25 -21.74
CA ASP A 389 41.22 45.88 -20.43
C ASP A 389 42.32 45.38 -19.47
N ASP A 390 42.83 44.15 -19.66
CA ASP A 390 43.90 43.57 -18.83
C ASP A 390 45.29 43.50 -19.52
N CYS A 391 45.39 43.92 -20.78
CA CYS A 391 46.64 44.06 -21.54
C CYS A 391 47.45 42.77 -21.72
N ASP A 392 46.82 41.61 -21.61
CA ASP A 392 47.41 40.33 -21.97
C ASP A 392 46.91 39.90 -23.37
N GLU A 393 47.82 39.84 -24.35
CA GLU A 393 47.45 39.40 -25.71
C GLU A 393 46.97 37.93 -25.76
N SER A 394 47.09 37.19 -24.64
CA SER A 394 46.53 35.86 -24.44
C SER A 394 45.13 35.87 -23.82
N THR A 395 44.63 37.05 -23.39
CA THR A 395 43.29 37.34 -22.86
C THR A 395 42.44 38.24 -23.76
N PRO A 396 41.96 37.73 -24.92
CA PRO A 396 41.28 38.58 -25.90
C PRO A 396 39.90 39.07 -25.42
N ASP A 397 39.52 40.30 -25.82
CA ASP A 397 38.16 40.89 -25.79
C ASP A 397 37.09 40.07 -26.59
N GLU A 398 37.46 38.88 -27.05
CA GLU A 398 36.59 37.88 -27.64
C GLU A 398 36.75 36.61 -26.80
N ASP A 399 35.64 36.09 -26.26
CA ASP A 399 35.49 34.88 -25.42
C ASP A 399 36.76 34.02 -25.29
N PHE A 400 37.32 33.96 -24.08
CA PHE A 400 38.29 32.91 -23.75
C PHE A 400 37.67 31.53 -23.97
N PRO A 401 38.42 30.58 -24.55
CA PRO A 401 38.00 29.19 -24.64
C PRO A 401 37.61 28.69 -23.24
N CYS A 402 36.39 28.20 -23.13
CA CYS A 402 35.95 27.49 -21.97
C CYS A 402 36.92 26.32 -21.70
N GLU A 403 37.53 26.32 -20.52
CA GLU A 403 38.35 25.18 -20.09
C GLU A 403 37.38 24.06 -19.73
N ASN A 404 37.41 22.99 -20.54
CA ASN A 404 36.63 21.79 -20.31
C ASN A 404 36.91 21.20 -18.91
N ASP A 405 35.93 20.47 -18.39
CA ASP A 405 35.94 19.99 -17.01
C ASP A 405 36.99 18.89 -16.71
N ALA A 406 37.00 18.40 -15.46
CA ALA A 406 37.97 17.43 -14.98
C ALA A 406 38.01 16.11 -15.80
N PHE A 407 36.94 15.77 -16.52
CA PHE A 407 36.90 14.58 -17.37
C PHE A 407 37.60 14.76 -18.72
N ASP A 408 37.80 16.01 -19.14
CA ASP A 408 38.45 16.32 -20.42
C ASP A 408 39.95 16.54 -20.32
N ALA A 409 40.43 17.01 -19.18
CA ALA A 409 41.85 17.23 -18.92
C ALA A 409 42.71 15.96 -19.11
N ALA A 410 42.11 14.76 -19.07
CA ALA A 410 42.80 13.49 -19.26
C ALA A 410 42.69 12.90 -20.68
N ARG A 411 41.57 13.07 -21.42
CA ARG A 411 41.30 12.32 -22.69
C ARG A 411 40.39 12.94 -23.77
N ASP A 412 39.84 14.16 -23.62
CA ASP A 412 38.83 14.71 -24.56
C ASP A 412 37.66 13.72 -24.78
N ASN A 413 36.63 13.81 -23.94
CA ASN A 413 35.48 12.91 -23.90
C ASN A 413 34.47 13.19 -25.05
N GLY A 414 34.83 14.01 -26.05
CA GLY A 414 33.99 14.50 -27.15
C GLY A 414 33.33 13.46 -28.07
N SER A 415 33.51 12.17 -27.81
CA SER A 415 32.94 11.10 -28.62
C SER A 415 32.80 9.78 -27.86
N ALA A 416 31.90 8.90 -28.31
CA ALA A 416 31.81 7.54 -27.78
C ALA A 416 33.13 6.74 -27.78
N ALA A 417 34.08 7.07 -28.67
CA ALA A 417 35.37 6.39 -28.74
C ALA A 417 36.38 6.88 -27.68
N THR A 418 36.16 8.08 -27.15
CA THR A 418 36.99 8.74 -26.13
C THR A 418 36.25 8.89 -24.80
N ALA A 419 35.03 8.36 -24.71
CA ALA A 419 34.15 8.47 -23.57
C ALA A 419 34.86 8.17 -22.23
N SER A 420 34.64 9.05 -21.26
CA SER A 420 35.19 8.92 -19.92
C SER A 420 34.48 7.81 -19.15
N ALA A 421 35.24 6.96 -18.45
CA ALA A 421 34.63 5.90 -17.65
C ALA A 421 34.00 6.52 -16.39
N VAL A 422 32.74 6.19 -16.13
CA VAL A 422 32.02 6.56 -14.93
C VAL A 422 31.67 5.30 -14.13
N GLU A 423 31.66 5.46 -12.82
CA GLU A 423 31.37 4.38 -11.87
C GLU A 423 29.93 4.49 -11.38
N ASP A 424 29.39 3.36 -10.90
CA ASP A 424 28.12 3.29 -10.19
C ASP A 424 28.21 4.16 -8.92
N GLY A 425 27.32 5.14 -8.82
CA GLY A 425 27.28 6.12 -7.75
C GLY A 425 26.82 5.56 -6.42
N ASN A 426 25.94 4.56 -6.45
CA ASN A 426 25.39 3.89 -5.27
C ASN A 426 24.93 4.89 -4.19
N ARG A 427 24.33 6.01 -4.63
CA ARG A 427 23.94 7.12 -3.76
C ARG A 427 22.73 7.85 -4.33
N ARG A 428 21.91 8.42 -3.45
CA ARG A 428 20.88 9.39 -3.82
C ARG A 428 21.51 10.76 -4.00
N GLY A 429 21.18 11.46 -5.08
CA GLY A 429 21.67 12.82 -5.38
C GLY A 429 22.99 12.86 -6.16
N ILE A 430 23.60 14.05 -6.23
CA ILE A 430 24.68 14.38 -7.18
C ILE A 430 25.95 13.54 -6.94
N GLN A 431 26.41 12.82 -7.96
CA GLN A 431 27.68 12.07 -7.92
C GLN A 431 28.84 12.88 -8.50
N TYR A 432 28.63 13.49 -9.67
CA TYR A 432 29.62 14.31 -10.37
C TYR A 432 29.14 15.76 -10.40
N GLY A 433 29.85 16.64 -9.69
CA GLY A 433 29.64 18.08 -9.67
C GLY A 433 30.54 18.81 -10.68
N ASP A 434 30.22 20.07 -10.94
CA ASP A 434 31.06 21.01 -11.71
C ASP A 434 31.41 20.57 -13.14
N LEU A 435 30.52 19.79 -13.77
CA LEU A 435 30.65 19.40 -15.17
C LEU A 435 30.25 20.56 -16.06
N LEU A 436 30.91 20.68 -17.21
CA LEU A 436 30.79 21.87 -18.02
C LEU A 436 30.86 21.55 -19.49
N ILE A 437 29.77 21.85 -20.18
CA ILE A 437 29.80 21.90 -21.63
C ILE A 437 30.14 23.35 -22.02
N CYS A 438 31.14 23.51 -22.88
CA CYS A 438 31.73 24.76 -23.36
C CYS A 438 31.15 25.44 -24.63
N ASP A 439 31.09 24.76 -25.78
CA ASP A 439 30.54 25.31 -27.03
C ASP A 439 29.62 24.34 -27.84
N GLU A 440 29.12 24.77 -29.02
CA GLU A 440 28.19 23.97 -29.86
C GLU A 440 28.77 22.64 -30.39
N GLN A 441 30.09 22.43 -30.32
CA GLN A 441 30.77 21.19 -30.74
C GLN A 441 31.19 20.32 -29.56
N ASP A 442 31.11 20.85 -28.35
CA ASP A 442 31.46 20.17 -27.12
C ASP A 442 30.29 19.29 -26.68
N GLU A 443 30.54 17.98 -26.63
CA GLU A 443 29.60 16.93 -26.23
C GLU A 443 30.30 16.02 -25.24
N ASP A 444 29.75 15.84 -24.06
CA ASP A 444 30.36 14.96 -23.09
C ASP A 444 29.88 13.53 -23.28
N TRP A 445 30.81 12.62 -23.56
CA TRP A 445 30.51 11.20 -23.60
C TRP A 445 31.08 10.48 -22.38
N TYR A 446 30.23 9.73 -21.70
CA TYR A 446 30.60 8.85 -20.58
C TYR A 446 30.34 7.40 -20.94
N SER A 447 31.03 6.47 -20.27
CA SER A 447 30.88 5.03 -20.47
C SER A 447 30.77 4.27 -19.16
N VAL A 448 29.82 3.35 -19.11
CA VAL A 448 29.55 2.48 -17.97
C VAL A 448 29.36 1.04 -18.47
N ARG A 449 29.80 0.06 -17.69
CA ARG A 449 29.73 -1.36 -18.08
C ARG A 449 28.65 -2.07 -17.27
N LEU A 450 27.63 -2.57 -17.96
CA LEU A 450 26.55 -3.35 -17.35
C LEU A 450 26.79 -4.85 -17.54
N ALA A 451 26.50 -5.65 -16.52
CA ALA A 451 26.38 -7.10 -16.66
C ALA A 451 25.03 -7.48 -17.28
N ALA A 452 24.87 -8.76 -17.64
CA ALA A 452 23.59 -9.22 -18.15
C ALA A 452 22.58 -9.31 -17.00
N GLY A 453 21.47 -8.57 -17.10
CA GLY A 453 20.45 -8.48 -16.06
C GLY A 453 20.44 -7.15 -15.29
N ASP A 454 21.48 -6.32 -15.41
CA ASP A 454 21.56 -5.03 -14.73
C ASP A 454 20.72 -3.97 -15.45
N GLY A 455 20.15 -3.04 -14.70
CA GLY A 455 19.59 -1.79 -15.19
C GLY A 455 20.59 -0.64 -15.07
N LEU A 456 20.26 0.51 -15.66
CA LEU A 456 21.04 1.73 -15.58
C LEU A 456 20.11 2.94 -15.65
N GLU A 457 20.37 3.90 -14.78
CA GLU A 457 19.80 5.24 -14.81
C GLU A 457 20.90 6.28 -14.77
N VAL A 458 20.66 7.38 -15.48
CA VAL A 458 21.54 8.54 -15.45
C VAL A 458 20.71 9.81 -15.41
N ASP A 459 20.86 10.56 -14.33
CA ASP A 459 20.24 11.86 -14.13
C ASP A 459 21.23 12.98 -14.38
N VAL A 460 20.79 14.00 -15.12
CA VAL A 460 21.55 15.20 -15.43
C VAL A 460 20.79 16.42 -14.96
N PHE A 461 21.37 17.17 -14.01
CA PHE A 461 20.79 18.37 -13.41
C PHE A 461 21.49 19.63 -13.90
N PHE A 462 20.74 20.65 -14.31
CA PHE A 462 21.28 21.91 -14.83
C PHE A 462 20.29 23.06 -14.58
N SER A 463 20.57 24.25 -15.09
CA SER A 463 19.59 25.35 -15.09
C SER A 463 19.24 25.76 -16.50
N HIS A 464 17.97 25.69 -16.89
CA HIS A 464 17.51 26.20 -18.19
C HIS A 464 17.75 27.69 -18.37
N ALA A 465 17.88 28.44 -17.28
CA ALA A 465 18.25 29.85 -17.35
C ALA A 465 19.67 30.05 -17.91
N GLU A 466 20.55 29.05 -17.73
CA GLU A 466 21.96 29.05 -18.15
C GLU A 466 22.15 28.30 -19.48
N GLY A 467 21.34 27.27 -19.75
CA GLY A 467 21.21 26.66 -21.08
C GLY A 467 20.38 25.38 -21.09
N ASP A 468 20.14 24.85 -22.28
CA ASP A 468 19.23 23.71 -22.53
C ASP A 468 20.07 22.46 -22.85
N ILE A 469 20.19 21.55 -21.87
CA ILE A 469 20.96 20.31 -21.96
C ILE A 469 20.00 19.16 -22.25
N ASP A 470 20.39 18.31 -23.20
CA ASP A 470 19.73 17.06 -23.57
C ASP A 470 20.67 15.89 -23.23
N VAL A 471 20.11 14.69 -23.00
CA VAL A 471 20.91 13.48 -22.75
C VAL A 471 20.42 12.29 -23.58
N ALA A 472 21.35 11.49 -24.09
CA ALA A 472 21.05 10.28 -24.86
C ALA A 472 21.91 9.09 -24.41
N LEU A 473 21.27 7.93 -24.32
CA LEU A 473 21.91 6.67 -23.96
C LEU A 473 22.09 5.78 -25.19
N PHE A 474 23.27 5.17 -25.31
CA PHE A 474 23.61 4.25 -26.37
C PHE A 474 24.25 2.98 -25.83
N LYS A 475 24.10 1.87 -26.55
CA LYS A 475 24.75 0.59 -26.28
C LYS A 475 25.86 0.30 -27.27
N GLU A 476 26.96 -0.28 -26.80
CA GLU A 476 28.05 -0.75 -27.66
C GLU A 476 27.54 -1.67 -28.77
N ASN A 477 28.04 -1.45 -29.99
CA ASN A 477 27.71 -2.27 -31.15
C ASN A 477 28.70 -3.45 -31.27
N PRO A 478 28.27 -4.70 -30.96
CA PRO A 478 29.18 -5.84 -30.91
C PRO A 478 29.70 -6.27 -32.30
N GLN A 479 29.10 -5.79 -33.39
CA GLN A 479 29.56 -6.04 -34.75
C GLN A 479 30.61 -5.02 -35.25
N GLY A 480 30.94 -4.01 -34.43
CA GLY A 480 31.77 -2.88 -34.82
C GLY A 480 30.99 -1.88 -35.68
N GLY A 481 30.96 -0.62 -35.24
CA GLY A 481 30.15 0.45 -35.83
C GLY A 481 29.79 1.50 -34.79
N PRO A 482 28.97 2.52 -35.13
CA PRO A 482 28.49 3.48 -34.15
C PRO A 482 27.64 2.78 -33.07
N PRO A 483 27.63 3.30 -31.82
CA PRO A 483 26.75 2.83 -30.77
C PRO A 483 25.28 2.81 -31.20
N ILE A 484 24.53 1.85 -30.65
CA ILE A 484 23.11 1.63 -30.94
C ILE A 484 22.31 2.49 -29.95
N PRO A 485 21.40 3.38 -30.40
CA PRO A 485 20.57 4.17 -29.49
C PRO A 485 19.73 3.27 -28.58
N VAL A 486 19.66 3.63 -27.31
CA VAL A 486 18.86 2.96 -26.27
C VAL A 486 17.71 3.88 -25.87
N ASP A 487 18.04 5.06 -25.37
CA ASP A 487 17.07 6.02 -24.84
C ASP A 487 17.54 7.48 -25.05
N THR A 488 16.65 8.45 -24.96
CA THR A 488 16.95 9.87 -25.17
C THR A 488 15.94 10.77 -24.45
N SER A 489 16.46 11.74 -23.70
CA SER A 489 15.73 12.81 -23.02
C SER A 489 16.07 14.16 -23.65
N VAL A 490 15.01 14.93 -23.96
CA VAL A 490 15.04 16.25 -24.64
C VAL A 490 13.96 17.17 -24.06
N GLY A 491 13.78 17.09 -22.74
CA GLY A 491 12.80 17.82 -21.98
C GLY A 491 13.01 19.33 -21.97
N VAL A 492 12.24 19.98 -21.12
CA VAL A 492 12.29 21.45 -20.90
C VAL A 492 12.25 21.74 -19.39
N THR A 493 12.71 20.77 -18.61
CA THR A 493 12.91 20.84 -17.17
C THR A 493 14.40 20.94 -16.87
N ASP A 494 14.76 21.52 -15.73
CA ASP A 494 16.15 21.69 -15.24
C ASP A 494 16.87 20.34 -14.92
N GLU A 495 16.36 19.26 -15.50
CA GLU A 495 16.69 17.86 -15.25
C GLU A 495 16.33 17.02 -16.49
N GLU A 496 17.25 16.16 -16.90
CA GLU A 496 17.09 15.18 -17.97
C GLU A 496 17.56 13.79 -17.49
N THR A 497 16.77 12.75 -17.75
CA THR A 497 17.06 11.37 -17.32
C THR A 497 17.03 10.43 -18.52
N VAL A 498 18.00 9.51 -18.60
CA VAL A 498 18.02 8.39 -19.57
C VAL A 498 18.20 7.05 -18.90
N TYR A 499 17.62 6.02 -19.52
CA TYR A 499 17.38 4.76 -18.82
C TYR A 499 17.62 3.50 -19.68
N GLU A 500 18.17 2.44 -19.08
CA GLU A 500 18.17 1.07 -19.61
C GLU A 500 17.58 0.12 -18.58
N ARG A 501 16.40 -0.42 -18.89
CA ARG A 501 15.65 -1.32 -18.01
C ARG A 501 16.40 -2.55 -17.57
N ARG A 502 17.00 -3.22 -18.56
CA ARG A 502 17.72 -4.48 -18.33
C ARG A 502 18.61 -4.80 -19.51
N ALA A 503 19.91 -4.77 -19.27
CA ALA A 503 20.91 -5.22 -20.21
C ALA A 503 20.73 -6.72 -20.51
N SER A 504 20.19 -7.03 -21.69
CA SER A 504 19.99 -8.42 -22.15
C SER A 504 21.29 -9.23 -22.27
N VAL A 505 22.42 -8.54 -22.44
CA VAL A 505 23.77 -9.10 -22.47
C VAL A 505 24.72 -8.08 -21.88
N ALA A 506 25.80 -8.56 -21.23
CA ALA A 506 26.85 -7.69 -20.71
C ALA A 506 27.47 -6.86 -21.85
N ALA A 507 27.45 -5.54 -21.71
CA ALA A 507 27.90 -4.60 -22.73
C ALA A 507 28.33 -3.26 -22.10
N THR A 508 29.07 -2.47 -22.86
CA THR A 508 29.36 -1.08 -22.50
C THR A 508 28.20 -0.21 -22.99
N TYR A 509 27.72 0.68 -22.13
CA TYR A 509 26.75 1.72 -22.46
C TYR A 509 27.46 3.07 -22.46
N PHE A 510 26.96 3.99 -23.28
CA PHE A 510 27.52 5.32 -23.49
C PHE A 510 26.44 6.36 -23.23
N VAL A 511 26.70 7.26 -22.30
CA VAL A 511 25.88 8.45 -22.04
C VAL A 511 26.45 9.57 -22.88
N ARG A 512 25.59 10.31 -23.58
CA ARG A 512 25.95 11.50 -24.33
C ARG A 512 25.16 12.67 -23.76
N VAL A 513 25.85 13.61 -23.14
CA VAL A 513 25.28 14.87 -22.68
C VAL A 513 25.62 15.93 -23.72
N TYR A 514 24.60 16.61 -24.23
CA TYR A 514 24.75 17.58 -25.32
C TYR A 514 23.74 18.71 -25.18
N ARG A 515 23.81 19.73 -26.02
CA ARG A 515 22.92 20.90 -25.92
C ARG A 515 21.85 20.92 -26.99
N PHE A 516 20.71 21.53 -26.65
CA PHE A 516 19.72 21.96 -27.64
C PHE A 516 20.00 23.37 -28.20
N ARG A 517 20.65 24.27 -27.42
CA ARG A 517 20.96 25.66 -27.83
C ARG A 517 22.41 26.10 -27.59
N PRO A 518 22.89 27.15 -28.30
CA PRO A 518 24.24 27.69 -28.12
C PRO A 518 24.38 28.43 -26.79
N GLY A 519 25.47 28.17 -26.05
CA GLY A 519 25.78 28.81 -24.76
C GLY A 519 26.55 27.87 -23.85
N ARG A 520 27.24 28.41 -22.85
CA ARG A 520 27.95 27.66 -21.80
C ARG A 520 26.96 27.20 -20.74
N SER A 521 26.97 25.91 -20.39
CA SER A 521 26.06 25.33 -19.40
C SER A 521 26.83 24.44 -18.45
N ALA A 522 26.75 24.75 -17.15
CA ALA A 522 27.21 23.85 -16.11
C ALA A 522 26.11 22.81 -15.82
N TYR A 523 26.51 21.61 -15.48
CA TYR A 523 25.60 20.55 -15.10
C TYR A 523 26.22 19.63 -14.05
N ARG A 524 25.37 18.77 -13.50
CA ARG A 524 25.71 17.80 -12.48
C ARG A 524 25.10 16.47 -12.89
N MET A 525 25.74 15.36 -12.59
CA MET A 525 25.30 14.05 -13.06
C MET A 525 25.35 12.99 -11.96
N THR A 526 24.42 12.05 -12.01
CA THR A 526 24.41 10.83 -11.18
C THR A 526 24.23 9.61 -12.07
N VAL A 527 24.95 8.53 -11.79
CA VAL A 527 24.92 7.27 -12.55
C VAL A 527 24.64 6.12 -11.60
N ASN A 528 23.48 5.47 -11.70
CA ASN A 528 23.08 4.36 -10.83
C ASN A 528 22.93 3.06 -11.62
N VAL A 529 23.55 1.97 -11.15
CA VAL A 529 23.47 0.64 -11.76
C VAL A 529 22.68 -0.33 -10.90
N PHE A 530 21.48 -0.68 -11.34
CA PHE A 530 20.57 -1.56 -10.59
C PHE A 530 20.87 -3.03 -10.86
N GLN A 531 21.27 -3.79 -9.83
CA GLN A 531 21.59 -5.21 -9.99
C GLN A 531 20.37 -6.11 -9.79
N GLY A 532 20.02 -6.92 -10.79
CA GLY A 532 19.05 -8.02 -10.63
C GLY A 532 17.58 -7.62 -10.47
N CYS A 533 17.27 -6.33 -10.32
CA CYS A 533 15.92 -5.77 -10.31
C CYS A 533 15.43 -5.43 -11.74
N VAL A 534 14.12 -5.25 -11.91
CA VAL A 534 13.51 -4.74 -13.14
C VAL A 534 12.44 -3.76 -12.72
N ASP A 535 12.76 -2.49 -12.78
CA ASP A 535 11.83 -1.39 -12.55
C ASP A 535 10.53 -1.58 -13.37
N ASP A 536 9.44 -1.06 -12.81
CA ASP A 536 8.16 -1.01 -13.47
C ASP A 536 8.21 -0.05 -14.67
N THR A 537 7.20 -0.09 -15.56
CA THR A 537 7.32 0.64 -16.84
C THR A 537 5.98 1.05 -17.39
N GLU A 538 5.77 2.36 -17.51
CA GLU A 538 4.63 3.01 -18.17
C GLU A 538 4.83 3.13 -19.69
N SER A 539 6.05 2.94 -20.23
CA SER A 539 6.29 3.03 -21.67
C SER A 539 7.55 2.31 -22.19
N ALA A 540 7.74 2.34 -23.52
CA ALA A 540 8.88 1.72 -24.21
C ALA A 540 10.22 2.46 -24.03
N SER A 541 10.23 3.65 -23.42
CA SER A 541 11.44 4.43 -23.08
C SER A 541 11.87 4.32 -21.60
N GLY A 542 11.18 3.55 -20.75
CA GLY A 542 11.42 3.52 -19.29
C GLY A 542 10.42 4.36 -18.50
N GLU A 543 10.36 4.17 -17.17
CA GLU A 543 9.77 5.15 -16.24
C GLU A 543 10.64 6.42 -16.24
N HIS A 544 10.02 7.54 -15.92
CA HIS A 544 10.71 8.79 -15.61
C HIS A 544 9.93 9.35 -14.44
N ASN A 545 9.99 8.69 -13.29
CA ASN A 545 9.30 9.13 -12.08
C ASN A 545 10.26 9.22 -10.89
N ASP A 546 11.56 9.05 -11.12
CA ASP A 546 12.67 9.01 -10.15
C ASP A 546 12.88 10.32 -9.39
N THR A 547 12.23 11.37 -9.89
CA THR A 547 12.43 12.76 -9.49
C THR A 547 11.10 13.45 -9.29
N SER A 548 11.08 14.41 -8.36
CA SER A 548 9.86 15.18 -8.09
C SER A 548 9.34 15.93 -9.34
N ALA A 549 10.22 16.31 -10.27
CA ALA A 549 9.82 16.99 -11.51
C ALA A 549 9.17 16.02 -12.50
N ALA A 550 9.64 14.77 -12.53
CA ALA A 550 9.19 13.72 -13.42
C ALA A 550 7.93 12.97 -12.91
N ALA A 551 7.52 13.27 -11.67
CA ALA A 551 6.41 12.65 -10.94
C ALA A 551 5.17 12.32 -11.78
N LYS A 552 4.74 11.07 -11.76
CA LYS A 552 3.61 10.54 -12.54
C LYS A 552 2.28 10.63 -11.81
N VAL A 553 1.16 10.57 -12.51
CA VAL A 553 -0.14 10.47 -11.81
C VAL A 553 -0.16 9.15 -11.04
N LEU A 554 -0.73 9.14 -9.83
CA LEU A 554 -0.90 7.91 -9.04
C LEU A 554 -1.43 6.74 -9.89
N PRO A 555 -0.89 5.53 -9.71
CA PRO A 555 -1.29 4.38 -10.49
C PRO A 555 -2.76 4.01 -10.21
N PRO A 556 -3.45 3.38 -11.17
CA PRO A 556 -4.75 2.76 -10.92
C PRO A 556 -4.68 1.73 -9.79
N VAL A 557 -5.74 1.67 -8.99
CA VAL A 557 -5.93 0.69 -7.91
C VAL A 557 -5.69 -0.74 -8.43
N GLY A 558 -4.99 -1.56 -7.63
CA GLY A 558 -4.66 -2.94 -7.96
C GLY A 558 -3.47 -3.12 -8.91
N GLN A 559 -2.82 -2.04 -9.36
CA GLN A 559 -1.56 -2.16 -10.10
C GLN A 559 -0.38 -2.30 -9.15
N THR A 560 0.40 -3.36 -9.36
CA THR A 560 1.69 -3.56 -8.71
C THR A 560 2.78 -2.77 -9.43
N ARG A 561 3.62 -2.15 -8.62
CA ARG A 561 4.80 -1.36 -8.95
C ARG A 561 6.05 -2.04 -8.40
N GLN A 562 7.23 -1.63 -8.81
CA GLN A 562 8.49 -2.22 -8.42
C GLN A 562 9.50 -1.13 -8.15
N ILE A 563 9.96 -1.06 -6.91
CA ILE A 563 11.10 -0.24 -6.56
C ILE A 563 12.39 -1.03 -6.70
N CYS A 564 13.39 -0.41 -7.31
CA CYS A 564 14.75 -0.89 -7.35
C CYS A 564 15.69 -0.08 -6.44
N ASP A 565 16.94 -0.51 -6.37
CA ASP A 565 17.97 0.13 -5.55
C ASP A 565 18.24 1.57 -6.02
N PHE A 566 18.03 2.59 -5.17
CA PHE A 566 18.14 4.02 -5.51
C PHE A 566 17.18 4.57 -6.57
N ASP A 567 16.16 3.79 -6.93
CA ASP A 567 15.07 4.14 -7.84
C ASP A 567 13.91 4.68 -6.99
N ASP A 568 13.57 5.97 -7.17
CA ASP A 568 12.62 6.69 -6.31
C ASP A 568 11.32 6.99 -7.04
N ASP A 569 10.26 6.26 -6.75
CA ASP A 569 9.00 6.52 -7.44
C ASP A 569 8.28 7.78 -6.93
N TRP A 570 8.27 8.84 -7.73
CA TRP A 570 7.47 10.04 -7.48
C TRP A 570 6.12 10.00 -8.19
N TYR A 571 5.08 10.25 -7.41
CA TYR A 571 3.72 10.41 -7.90
C TYR A 571 3.16 11.81 -7.62
N THR A 572 2.15 12.24 -8.37
CA THR A 572 1.49 13.54 -8.24
C THR A 572 -0.03 13.42 -8.26
N PHE A 573 -0.70 14.23 -7.45
CA PHE A 573 -2.15 14.34 -7.43
C PHE A 573 -2.62 15.74 -7.01
N GLN A 574 -3.89 16.04 -7.29
CA GLN A 574 -4.50 17.32 -6.96
C GLN A 574 -5.63 17.19 -5.94
N ILE A 575 -5.67 18.13 -5.01
CA ILE A 575 -6.74 18.30 -4.02
C ILE A 575 -7.52 19.58 -4.36
N ALA A 576 -8.80 19.43 -4.70
CA ALA A 576 -9.66 20.55 -5.13
C ALA A 576 -10.25 21.33 -3.95
N GLN A 577 -10.56 20.64 -2.86
CA GLN A 577 -11.13 21.20 -1.64
C GLN A 577 -10.49 20.54 -0.43
N ARG A 578 -10.51 21.22 0.72
CA ARG A 578 -9.95 20.66 1.95
C ARG A 578 -10.66 19.34 2.28
N GLN A 579 -9.90 18.25 2.34
CA GLN A 579 -10.43 16.91 2.62
C GLN A 579 -9.39 16.05 3.34
N ARG A 580 -9.86 15.01 4.03
CA ARG A 580 -9.00 13.99 4.61
C ARG A 580 -8.55 13.07 3.47
N VAL A 581 -7.27 12.74 3.43
CA VAL A 581 -6.65 11.93 2.39
C VAL A 581 -5.83 10.88 3.08
N ARG A 582 -6.09 9.62 2.73
CA ARG A 582 -5.30 8.48 3.15
C ARG A 582 -4.57 7.92 1.92
N ILE A 583 -3.28 7.64 2.09
CA ILE A 583 -2.43 7.03 1.07
C ILE A 583 -1.86 5.77 1.72
N ASP A 584 -2.11 4.63 1.11
CA ASP A 584 -1.64 3.33 1.57
C ASP A 584 -0.67 2.79 0.53
N LEU A 585 0.50 2.36 1.02
CA LEU A 585 1.56 1.72 0.27
C LEU A 585 1.74 0.32 0.86
N LEU A 586 1.41 -0.71 0.08
CA LEU A 586 1.43 -2.10 0.54
C LEU A 586 2.58 -2.86 -0.11
N PHE A 587 3.35 -3.61 0.66
CA PHE A 587 4.51 -4.38 0.19
C PHE A 587 4.79 -5.54 1.15
N GLN A 588 5.85 -6.32 0.89
CA GLN A 588 6.31 -7.34 1.84
C GLN A 588 7.62 -6.87 2.46
N HIS A 589 7.62 -6.45 3.73
CA HIS A 589 8.79 -5.92 4.41
C HIS A 589 9.95 -6.93 4.39
N ALA A 590 9.66 -8.24 4.45
CA ALA A 590 10.65 -9.31 4.30
C ALA A 590 11.43 -9.29 2.96
N ALA A 591 10.91 -8.66 1.92
CA ALA A 591 11.59 -8.49 0.62
C ALA A 591 12.49 -7.23 0.58
N GLY A 592 12.34 -6.32 1.54
CA GLY A 592 13.09 -5.08 1.64
C GLY A 592 12.18 -3.93 2.06
N ASP A 593 12.69 -3.06 2.92
CA ASP A 593 11.91 -1.97 3.51
C ASP A 593 11.75 -0.78 2.56
N ILE A 594 10.54 -0.24 2.45
CA ILE A 594 10.22 0.89 1.57
C ILE A 594 9.35 1.90 2.32
N ASP A 595 9.70 3.17 2.15
CA ASP A 595 9.09 4.29 2.86
C ASP A 595 8.29 5.18 1.92
N MET A 596 7.47 6.06 2.51
CA MET A 596 6.71 7.07 1.78
C MET A 596 6.81 8.47 2.40
N GLU A 597 7.08 9.48 1.57
CA GLU A 597 7.02 10.89 1.93
C GLU A 597 5.97 11.65 1.09
N LEU A 598 5.22 12.55 1.72
CA LEU A 598 4.25 13.42 1.05
C LEU A 598 4.76 14.86 1.03
N PHE A 599 4.86 15.46 -0.15
CA PHE A 599 5.26 16.85 -0.36
C PHE A 599 4.11 17.69 -0.91
N ARG A 600 4.10 18.98 -0.57
CA ARG A 600 3.31 19.97 -1.31
C ARG A 600 4.16 20.58 -2.41
N ASP A 601 3.59 20.76 -3.59
CA ASP A 601 4.31 21.34 -4.73
C ASP A 601 4.95 22.70 -4.37
N GLY A 602 6.25 22.84 -4.64
CA GLY A 602 7.06 24.02 -4.31
C GLY A 602 7.52 24.13 -2.84
N ALA A 603 7.24 23.15 -1.98
CA ALA A 603 7.76 23.09 -0.62
C ALA A 603 9.01 22.20 -0.54
N GLY A 604 10.04 22.64 0.20
CA GLY A 604 11.26 21.86 0.40
C GLY A 604 11.22 20.85 1.56
N ALA A 605 10.12 20.80 2.31
CA ALA A 605 9.94 19.87 3.43
C ALA A 605 8.67 19.02 3.21
N ALA A 606 8.74 17.75 3.63
CA ALA A 606 7.59 16.85 3.58
C ALA A 606 6.49 17.34 4.54
N VAL A 607 5.24 17.22 4.07
CA VAL A 607 4.00 17.42 4.83
C VAL A 607 3.77 16.27 5.81
N ALA A 608 4.10 15.05 5.40
CA ALA A 608 3.99 13.84 6.21
C ALA A 608 4.97 12.78 5.71
N ARG A 609 5.28 11.81 6.58
CA ARG A 609 6.13 10.65 6.29
C ARG A 609 5.48 9.40 6.88
N ALA A 610 5.70 8.27 6.24
CA ALA A 610 5.39 6.93 6.73
C ALA A 610 6.66 6.11 6.51
N VAL A 611 7.20 5.59 7.62
CA VAL A 611 8.53 4.96 7.75
C VAL A 611 8.48 3.76 8.71
N SER A 612 7.35 3.05 8.71
CA SER A 612 7.15 1.89 9.57
C SER A 612 7.97 0.69 9.10
N VAL A 613 7.96 -0.39 9.89
CA VAL A 613 8.60 -1.67 9.54
C VAL A 613 7.57 -2.77 9.28
N THR A 614 6.31 -2.40 9.03
CA THR A 614 5.26 -3.35 8.69
C THR A 614 5.16 -3.53 7.18
N ASP A 615 4.32 -4.47 6.74
CA ASP A 615 4.02 -4.70 5.32
C ASP A 615 3.17 -3.56 4.69
N ASP A 616 2.97 -2.44 5.39
CA ASP A 616 2.17 -1.31 4.95
C ASP A 616 2.68 0.05 5.48
N GLU A 617 2.86 1.02 4.58
CA GLU A 617 3.04 2.43 4.92
C GLU A 617 1.76 3.24 4.73
N VAL A 618 1.38 4.01 5.74
CA VAL A 618 0.12 4.77 5.75
C VAL A 618 0.34 6.25 6.06
N ILE A 619 -0.01 7.12 5.12
CA ILE A 619 -0.14 8.57 5.35
C ILE A 619 -1.62 8.94 5.42
N ASP A 620 -2.08 9.43 6.57
CA ASP A 620 -3.46 9.87 6.77
C ASP A 620 -3.49 11.33 7.25
N GLN A 621 -3.87 12.25 6.35
CA GLN A 621 -3.71 13.68 6.55
C GLN A 621 -4.90 14.51 6.08
N GLN A 622 -5.17 15.60 6.79
CA GLN A 622 -6.11 16.63 6.34
C GLN A 622 -5.40 17.62 5.41
N LEU A 623 -5.63 17.52 4.11
CA LEU A 623 -4.95 18.34 3.11
C LEU A 623 -5.82 19.51 2.64
N ASP A 624 -5.22 20.70 2.50
CA ASP A 624 -5.83 21.87 1.88
C ASP A 624 -5.69 21.82 0.34
N PRO A 625 -6.45 22.62 -0.43
CA PRO A 625 -6.36 22.63 -1.89
C PRO A 625 -4.94 22.91 -2.41
N GLY A 626 -4.50 22.12 -3.38
CA GLY A 626 -3.16 22.21 -3.97
C GLY A 626 -2.75 20.96 -4.73
N THR A 627 -1.58 21.04 -5.36
CA THR A 627 -0.88 19.88 -5.93
C THR A 627 0.05 19.29 -4.88
N TYR A 628 0.03 17.97 -4.76
CA TYR A 628 0.88 17.21 -3.85
C TYR A 628 1.67 16.19 -4.65
N ARG A 629 2.84 15.84 -4.12
CA ARG A 629 3.68 14.77 -4.65
C ARG A 629 3.95 13.73 -3.57
N VAL A 630 3.87 12.46 -3.92
CA VAL A 630 4.29 11.34 -3.08
C VAL A 630 5.64 10.88 -3.59
N ARG A 631 6.57 10.59 -2.69
CA ARG A 631 7.82 9.91 -2.99
C ARG A 631 7.78 8.57 -2.29
N VAL A 632 7.93 7.49 -3.03
CA VAL A 632 8.15 6.14 -2.50
C VAL A 632 9.62 5.83 -2.71
N TYR A 633 10.31 5.36 -1.66
CA TYR A 633 11.76 5.12 -1.74
C TYR A 633 12.15 3.89 -0.91
N GLY A 634 13.09 3.09 -1.43
CA GLY A 634 13.67 1.99 -0.65
C GLY A 634 14.59 2.50 0.46
N VAL A 635 14.49 1.91 1.65
CA VAL A 635 15.43 2.14 2.75
C VAL A 635 16.73 1.37 2.47
N GLY A 636 17.86 2.08 2.48
CA GLY A 636 19.14 1.53 2.03
C GLY A 636 19.10 1.15 0.55
N ARG A 637 19.27 -0.15 0.26
CA ARG A 637 19.28 -0.73 -1.11
C ARG A 637 18.09 -1.67 -1.35
N ALA A 638 16.98 -1.46 -0.65
CA ALA A 638 15.82 -2.32 -0.72
C ALA A 638 15.22 -2.34 -2.13
N THR A 639 14.80 -3.54 -2.55
CA THR A 639 14.08 -3.74 -3.80
C THR A 639 12.78 -4.46 -3.49
N ASN A 640 11.64 -3.89 -3.84
CA ASN A 640 10.35 -4.47 -3.46
C ASN A 640 9.27 -4.25 -4.51
N ARG A 641 8.28 -5.14 -4.54
CA ARG A 641 7.03 -4.92 -5.25
C ARG A 641 6.03 -4.30 -4.30
N TYR A 642 5.33 -3.28 -4.79
CA TYR A 642 4.38 -2.57 -3.95
C TYR A 642 3.11 -2.22 -4.69
N SER A 643 2.06 -1.90 -3.96
CA SER A 643 0.83 -1.32 -4.50
C SER A 643 0.56 -0.01 -3.78
N LEU A 644 0.33 1.06 -4.53
CA LEU A 644 0.10 2.40 -4.00
C LEU A 644 -1.28 2.91 -4.42
N PHE A 645 -2.08 3.36 -3.47
CA PHE A 645 -3.39 3.94 -3.77
C PHE A 645 -3.79 5.02 -2.76
N LYS A 646 -4.72 5.87 -3.19
CA LYS A 646 -5.20 7.03 -2.43
C LYS A 646 -6.71 6.95 -2.24
N THR A 647 -7.16 7.14 -1.00
CA THR A 647 -8.56 7.08 -0.59
C THR A 647 -8.95 8.26 0.31
N SER A 648 -10.24 8.35 0.68
CA SER A 648 -10.81 9.43 1.49
C SER A 648 -10.76 9.19 3.01
N GLY A 649 -10.20 8.07 3.47
CA GLY A 649 -10.06 7.74 4.90
C GLY A 649 -11.37 7.43 5.63
N THR A 650 -12.52 7.39 4.95
CA THR A 650 -13.79 6.91 5.50
C THR A 650 -14.05 5.47 5.06
N THR A 651 -14.26 4.60 6.04
CA THR A 651 -14.54 3.16 5.87
C THR A 651 -16.04 2.89 5.72
N ASP A 652 -16.37 1.94 4.86
CA ASP A 652 -17.71 1.36 4.69
C ASP A 652 -17.57 -0.17 4.49
N THR A 653 -18.67 -0.91 4.55
CA THR A 653 -18.66 -2.38 4.44
C THR A 653 -19.69 -2.90 3.46
N VAL A 654 -19.39 -4.03 2.83
CA VAL A 654 -20.35 -4.82 2.02
C VAL A 654 -20.18 -6.29 2.38
N SER A 655 -21.29 -6.98 2.65
CA SER A 655 -21.29 -8.43 2.88
C SER A 655 -21.98 -9.16 1.73
N ALA A 656 -21.56 -10.39 1.48
CA ALA A 656 -22.24 -11.32 0.61
C ALA A 656 -22.17 -12.70 1.25
N THR A 657 -23.28 -13.43 1.18
CA THR A 657 -23.44 -14.70 1.85
C THR A 657 -23.94 -15.74 0.85
N PHE A 658 -23.40 -16.93 0.93
CA PHE A 658 -23.91 -18.11 0.25
C PHE A 658 -24.44 -19.10 1.28
N ASP A 659 -25.76 -19.18 1.41
CA ASP A 659 -26.45 -20.18 2.21
C ASP A 659 -27.04 -21.25 1.26
N GLY A 660 -26.39 -22.40 1.20
CA GLY A 660 -26.81 -23.50 0.32
C GLY A 660 -25.81 -24.65 0.26
N ALA A 661 -26.23 -25.76 -0.35
CA ALA A 661 -25.38 -26.95 -0.48
C ALA A 661 -24.85 -27.10 -1.92
N VAL A 662 -23.56 -26.84 -2.14
CA VAL A 662 -22.86 -27.19 -3.39
C VAL A 662 -22.10 -28.50 -3.22
N PRO A 663 -22.52 -29.59 -3.89
CA PRO A 663 -21.80 -30.86 -3.81
C PRO A 663 -20.39 -30.75 -4.40
N ILE A 664 -19.40 -31.25 -3.65
CA ILE A 664 -18.03 -31.42 -4.11
C ILE A 664 -17.98 -32.71 -4.96
N PRO A 665 -17.72 -32.63 -6.29
CA PRO A 665 -17.89 -33.80 -7.16
C PRO A 665 -16.79 -34.84 -7.00
N ASP A 666 -17.12 -36.04 -6.51
CA ASP A 666 -16.24 -37.22 -6.59
C ASP A 666 -16.19 -37.77 -8.02
N PHE A 667 -15.12 -37.50 -8.77
CA PHE A 667 -14.98 -38.01 -10.13
C PHE A 667 -13.92 -39.11 -10.19
N ASP A 668 -14.38 -40.36 -10.34
CA ASP A 668 -13.63 -41.63 -10.44
C ASP A 668 -12.34 -41.54 -11.32
N GLY A 669 -11.27 -40.95 -10.77
CA GLY A 669 -9.94 -40.81 -11.38
C GLY A 669 -9.45 -39.41 -11.81
N MET A 670 -10.13 -38.29 -11.51
CA MET A 670 -9.61 -36.91 -11.68
C MET A 670 -10.10 -35.99 -10.55
N PRO A 671 -9.33 -34.94 -10.18
CA PRO A 671 -9.76 -34.02 -9.13
C PRO A 671 -11.13 -33.40 -9.41
N GLY A 672 -12.01 -33.42 -8.41
CA GLY A 672 -13.29 -32.71 -8.41
C GLY A 672 -13.08 -31.23 -8.11
N VAL A 673 -13.85 -30.34 -8.74
CA VAL A 673 -13.81 -28.91 -8.43
C VAL A 673 -15.24 -28.42 -8.17
N ALA A 674 -15.44 -27.76 -7.04
CA ALA A 674 -16.63 -27.00 -6.70
C ALA A 674 -16.26 -25.52 -6.54
N GLU A 675 -17.14 -24.63 -7.00
CA GLU A 675 -16.94 -23.18 -6.92
C GLU A 675 -18.24 -22.52 -6.43
N VAL A 676 -18.10 -21.57 -5.50
CA VAL A 676 -19.15 -20.66 -5.06
C VAL A 676 -18.69 -19.24 -5.35
N ASP A 677 -19.52 -18.50 -6.07
CA ASP A 677 -19.25 -17.11 -6.47
C ASP A 677 -20.09 -16.14 -5.61
N LEU A 678 -19.43 -15.16 -5.01
CA LEU A 678 -20.04 -14.01 -4.33
C LEU A 678 -19.70 -12.73 -5.10
N ASP A 679 -20.73 -12.03 -5.59
CA ASP A 679 -20.57 -10.77 -6.32
C ASP A 679 -20.65 -9.57 -5.36
N PHE A 680 -19.59 -8.77 -5.32
CA PHE A 680 -19.52 -7.56 -4.51
C PHE A 680 -19.73 -6.30 -5.35
N ARG A 681 -20.58 -5.41 -4.84
CA ARG A 681 -20.86 -4.10 -5.45
C ARG A 681 -20.65 -2.98 -4.44
N ALA A 682 -19.73 -2.09 -4.76
CA ALA A 682 -19.37 -0.93 -3.95
C ALA A 682 -19.38 0.34 -4.83
N PRO A 683 -19.37 1.56 -4.26
CA PRO A 683 -19.20 2.78 -5.04
C PRO A 683 -18.00 2.70 -5.99
N ALA A 684 -18.10 3.34 -7.16
CA ALA A 684 -17.06 3.29 -8.17
C ALA A 684 -15.71 3.77 -7.61
N GLY A 685 -14.68 2.93 -7.75
CA GLY A 685 -13.34 3.19 -7.24
C GLY A 685 -13.09 2.73 -5.81
N ALA A 686 -14.10 2.20 -5.10
CA ALA A 686 -13.92 1.64 -3.77
C ALA A 686 -12.82 0.56 -3.73
N VAL A 687 -11.99 0.59 -2.67
CA VAL A 687 -10.80 -0.25 -2.51
C VAL A 687 -10.90 -1.09 -1.25
N ILE A 688 -10.64 -2.38 -1.35
CA ILE A 688 -10.68 -3.32 -0.21
C ILE A 688 -9.59 -2.96 0.80
N ARG A 689 -9.97 -2.95 2.08
CA ARG A 689 -9.10 -2.78 3.25
C ARG A 689 -8.98 -4.08 4.03
N THR A 690 -10.06 -4.82 4.19
CA THR A 690 -10.00 -6.14 4.81
C THR A 690 -11.09 -6.99 4.19
N LEU A 691 -10.77 -8.22 3.82
CA LEU A 691 -11.77 -9.24 3.53
C LEU A 691 -11.85 -10.14 4.76
N ARG A 692 -13.02 -10.21 5.39
CA ARG A 692 -13.31 -11.11 6.50
C ARG A 692 -14.21 -12.23 6.00
N VAL A 693 -13.75 -13.47 6.08
CA VAL A 693 -14.65 -14.63 6.01
C VAL A 693 -15.33 -14.73 7.37
N GLN A 694 -16.61 -14.38 7.42
CA GLN A 694 -17.39 -14.35 8.64
C GLN A 694 -17.74 -15.76 9.10
N ASP A 695 -18.08 -16.63 8.17
CA ASP A 695 -18.37 -18.05 8.36
C ASP A 695 -17.95 -18.81 7.09
N LEU A 696 -17.35 -19.99 7.25
CA LEU A 696 -17.10 -20.94 6.18
C LEU A 696 -17.35 -22.34 6.72
N ASP A 697 -18.34 -23.03 6.16
CA ASP A 697 -18.65 -24.42 6.47
C ASP A 697 -18.51 -25.30 5.22
N ILE A 698 -17.52 -26.18 5.22
CA ILE A 698 -17.31 -27.20 4.19
C ILE A 698 -17.35 -28.56 4.86
N ASN A 699 -18.42 -29.31 4.59
CA ASN A 699 -18.58 -30.66 5.08
C ASN A 699 -17.85 -31.64 4.15
N HIS A 700 -16.94 -32.47 4.67
CA HIS A 700 -16.23 -33.46 3.85
C HIS A 700 -15.91 -34.74 4.64
N ASP A 701 -15.79 -35.89 3.97
CA ASP A 701 -15.46 -37.14 4.65
C ASP A 701 -13.94 -37.27 4.97
N TRP A 702 -13.11 -36.51 4.25
CA TRP A 702 -11.66 -36.57 4.33
C TRP A 702 -11.01 -35.24 3.91
N LEU A 703 -10.65 -34.35 4.84
CA LEU A 703 -9.94 -33.09 4.53
C LEU A 703 -8.55 -33.18 3.86
N PRO A 704 -7.75 -34.25 4.04
CA PRO A 704 -6.35 -34.31 3.57
C PRO A 704 -6.10 -34.22 2.07
N ASP A 705 -7.12 -34.34 1.24
CA ASP A 705 -7.04 -34.23 -0.21
C ASP A 705 -7.76 -32.99 -0.75
N LEU A 706 -8.29 -32.15 0.13
CA LEU A 706 -8.87 -30.87 -0.25
C LEU A 706 -7.81 -29.78 -0.39
N VAL A 707 -8.00 -28.93 -1.38
CA VAL A 707 -7.37 -27.62 -1.50
C VAL A 707 -8.47 -26.57 -1.63
N VAL A 708 -8.51 -25.61 -0.73
CA VAL A 708 -9.49 -24.52 -0.73
C VAL A 708 -8.76 -23.21 -1.03
N THR A 709 -9.20 -22.53 -2.08
CA THR A 709 -8.58 -21.30 -2.57
C THR A 709 -9.64 -20.22 -2.74
N LEU A 710 -9.34 -19.01 -2.28
CA LEU A 710 -10.10 -17.81 -2.59
C LEU A 710 -9.50 -17.14 -3.83
N LEU A 711 -10.35 -16.89 -4.82
CA LEU A 711 -10.01 -16.18 -6.05
C LEU A 711 -10.76 -14.86 -6.10
N TRP A 712 -10.12 -13.81 -6.61
CA TRP A 712 -10.75 -12.52 -6.91
C TRP A 712 -10.76 -12.31 -8.41
N ASP A 713 -11.94 -12.14 -9.00
CA ASP A 713 -12.16 -12.04 -10.45
C ASP A 713 -11.50 -13.18 -11.26
N GLY A 714 -11.41 -14.36 -10.64
CA GLY A 714 -10.82 -15.58 -11.22
C GLY A 714 -9.30 -15.73 -11.06
N GLU A 715 -8.62 -14.77 -10.42
CA GLU A 715 -7.21 -14.89 -10.05
C GLU A 715 -7.07 -15.42 -8.62
N PRO A 716 -6.29 -16.49 -8.37
CA PRO A 716 -6.09 -17.03 -7.03
C PRO A 716 -5.28 -16.06 -6.15
N ILE A 717 -5.88 -15.63 -5.04
CA ILE A 717 -5.26 -14.69 -4.09
C ILE A 717 -4.72 -15.43 -2.87
N LYS A 718 -5.54 -16.30 -2.26
CA LYS A 718 -5.18 -16.95 -1.00
C LYS A 718 -5.63 -18.42 -0.99
N VAL A 719 -4.73 -19.31 -0.59
CA VAL A 719 -5.07 -20.67 -0.19
C VAL A 719 -5.43 -20.64 1.29
N VAL A 720 -6.65 -21.03 1.62
CA VAL A 720 -7.22 -21.02 2.99
C VAL A 720 -7.29 -22.41 3.62
N TRP A 721 -6.95 -23.43 2.82
CA TRP A 721 -6.72 -24.78 3.29
C TRP A 721 -5.94 -25.54 2.22
N ASN A 722 -4.86 -26.19 2.62
CA ASN A 722 -4.34 -27.34 1.91
C ASN A 722 -3.70 -28.30 2.94
N ARG A 723 -3.36 -29.52 2.57
CA ARG A 723 -2.56 -30.37 3.47
C ARG A 723 -1.21 -30.68 2.82
N GLU A 724 -0.19 -29.91 3.16
CA GLU A 724 1.17 -30.21 2.74
C GLU A 724 1.68 -31.51 3.38
N GLY A 725 2.11 -32.44 2.53
CA GLY A 725 2.50 -33.79 2.91
C GLY A 725 3.86 -33.88 3.62
N ASP A 726 3.94 -33.49 4.89
CA ASP A 726 5.14 -33.75 5.70
C ASP A 726 4.94 -34.83 6.78
N ALA A 727 5.88 -35.78 6.84
CA ALA A 727 5.77 -36.98 7.68
C ALA A 727 5.90 -36.70 9.19
N ASN A 728 6.16 -35.45 9.58
CA ASN A 728 6.45 -35.04 10.95
C ASN A 728 5.57 -33.88 11.47
N GLY A 729 4.59 -33.38 10.71
CA GLY A 729 3.65 -32.36 11.17
C GLY A 729 4.29 -31.04 11.62
N GLY A 730 5.21 -30.50 10.80
CA GLY A 730 5.69 -29.12 10.92
C GLY A 730 5.46 -28.40 9.59
N ASP A 731 5.03 -27.16 9.68
CA ASP A 731 4.60 -26.25 8.61
C ASP A 731 5.81 -25.56 7.95
N GLY A 732 5.85 -25.68 6.63
CA GLY A 732 6.82 -24.97 5.79
C GLY A 732 6.09 -24.26 4.65
N GLY A 733 5.00 -23.54 4.96
CA GLY A 733 4.13 -22.89 4.00
C GLY A 733 3.20 -21.85 4.63
N LEU A 734 2.68 -20.91 3.83
CA LEU A 734 1.90 -19.71 4.19
C LEU A 734 0.37 -19.96 4.26
N ASP A 735 -0.04 -21.20 4.46
CA ASP A 735 -1.43 -21.57 4.72
C ASP A 735 -1.72 -21.51 6.22
N ASP A 736 -3.01 -21.44 6.54
CA ASP A 736 -3.56 -21.06 7.83
C ASP A 736 -4.22 -22.26 8.54
N ASP A 737 -3.61 -23.44 8.33
CA ASP A 737 -4.02 -24.80 8.71
C ASP A 737 -4.22 -25.08 10.21
N PHE A 738 -4.15 -24.06 11.08
CA PHE A 738 -4.42 -24.24 12.51
C PHE A 738 -5.92 -24.29 12.80
N LEU A 739 -6.61 -25.32 12.29
CA LEU A 739 -7.91 -25.72 12.80
C LEU A 739 -7.69 -26.78 13.89
N PRO A 740 -8.03 -26.51 15.16
CA PRO A 740 -7.91 -27.49 16.23
C PRO A 740 -8.77 -28.70 15.89
N GLY A 741 -8.09 -29.80 15.54
CA GLY A 741 -8.73 -30.93 14.89
C GLY A 741 -9.92 -31.51 15.65
N THR A 742 -11.10 -31.48 15.02
CA THR A 742 -12.22 -32.39 15.27
C THR A 742 -13.15 -32.40 14.05
N GLY A 743 -13.34 -33.56 13.41
CA GLY A 743 -14.38 -33.74 12.39
C GLY A 743 -13.85 -33.71 10.96
N GLY A 744 -14.63 -34.22 10.01
CA GLY A 744 -14.27 -34.27 8.59
C GLY A 744 -14.41 -32.92 7.88
N ASP A 745 -14.74 -31.85 8.60
CA ASP A 745 -15.30 -30.63 8.04
C ASP A 745 -14.36 -29.44 8.29
N ILE A 746 -14.32 -28.48 7.36
CA ILE A 746 -13.66 -27.18 7.52
C ILE A 746 -14.72 -26.23 8.04
N ASN A 747 -14.56 -25.77 9.28
CA ASN A 747 -15.47 -24.81 9.91
C ASN A 747 -14.66 -23.77 10.67
N PHE A 748 -14.76 -22.50 10.27
CA PHE A 748 -14.19 -21.39 11.02
C PHE A 748 -14.94 -20.09 10.78
N ASP A 749 -14.91 -19.24 11.81
CA ASP A 749 -15.57 -17.94 11.80
C ASP A 749 -14.56 -16.79 11.91
N ASN A 750 -14.95 -15.64 11.38
CA ASN A 750 -14.30 -14.33 11.60
C ASN A 750 -12.79 -14.29 11.31
N ARG A 751 -12.36 -14.85 10.17
CA ARG A 751 -10.95 -14.80 9.73
C ARG A 751 -10.72 -13.66 8.73
N ASP A 752 -9.73 -12.82 9.04
CA ASP A 752 -9.33 -11.67 8.20
C ASP A 752 -8.23 -12.04 7.20
N TYR A 753 -8.38 -11.57 5.97
CA TYR A 753 -7.45 -11.74 4.87
C TYR A 753 -7.02 -10.37 4.35
N ARG A 754 -5.75 -10.02 4.62
CA ARG A 754 -5.14 -8.77 4.15
C ARG A 754 -4.57 -8.85 2.74
N ASP A 755 -4.40 -10.05 2.18
CA ASP A 755 -3.91 -10.24 0.80
C ASP A 755 -4.81 -9.59 -0.28
N PHE A 756 -6.05 -9.26 0.07
CA PHE A 756 -7.01 -8.57 -0.80
C PHE A 756 -6.90 -7.04 -0.73
N GLN A 757 -6.08 -6.50 0.16
CA GLN A 757 -5.90 -5.06 0.33
C GLN A 757 -5.44 -4.41 -0.98
N GLY A 758 -6.03 -3.26 -1.30
CA GLY A 758 -5.68 -2.53 -2.53
C GLY A 758 -6.37 -3.04 -3.80
N LEU A 759 -7.19 -4.10 -3.72
CA LEU A 759 -8.04 -4.53 -4.84
C LEU A 759 -9.33 -3.68 -4.93
N SER A 760 -9.95 -3.67 -6.10
CA SER A 760 -11.29 -3.07 -6.27
C SER A 760 -12.31 -3.81 -5.41
N ALA A 761 -13.10 -3.07 -4.61
CA ALA A 761 -14.22 -3.65 -3.85
C ALA A 761 -15.44 -3.98 -4.72
N ASN A 762 -15.39 -3.65 -6.02
CA ASN A 762 -16.27 -4.23 -7.02
C ASN A 762 -15.56 -5.38 -7.70
N GLY A 763 -16.12 -6.59 -7.62
CA GLY A 763 -15.53 -7.78 -8.20
C GLY A 763 -16.29 -9.02 -7.74
N ARG A 764 -15.80 -10.18 -8.16
CA ARG A 764 -16.36 -11.47 -7.80
C ARG A 764 -15.35 -12.28 -7.00
N LEU A 765 -15.73 -12.63 -5.77
CA LEU A 765 -14.98 -13.56 -4.94
C LEU A 765 -15.46 -14.98 -5.26
N THR A 766 -14.54 -15.87 -5.59
CA THR A 766 -14.83 -17.29 -5.80
C THR A 766 -14.15 -18.12 -4.71
N LEU A 767 -14.93 -18.86 -3.94
CA LEU A 767 -14.43 -19.96 -3.12
C LEU A 767 -14.32 -21.20 -4.01
N ARG A 768 -13.09 -21.66 -4.26
CA ARG A 768 -12.83 -22.88 -5.04
C ARG A 768 -12.34 -23.99 -4.14
N VAL A 769 -13.04 -25.11 -4.15
CA VAL A 769 -12.67 -26.33 -3.44
C VAL A 769 -12.28 -27.40 -4.47
N GLU A 770 -11.04 -27.86 -4.38
CA GLU A 770 -10.51 -28.95 -5.22
C GLU A 770 -10.33 -30.20 -4.38
N ASP A 771 -11.04 -31.27 -4.72
CA ASP A 771 -10.88 -32.60 -4.12
C ASP A 771 -9.94 -33.45 -4.98
N MET A 772 -8.78 -33.80 -4.42
CA MET A 772 -7.74 -34.60 -5.07
C MET A 772 -7.86 -36.10 -4.77
N GLY A 773 -8.82 -36.47 -3.92
CA GLY A 773 -9.16 -37.80 -3.45
C GLY A 773 -10.01 -38.60 -4.41
N ALA A 774 -10.46 -39.77 -3.97
CA ALA A 774 -11.44 -40.54 -4.72
C ALA A 774 -12.30 -41.34 -3.74
N ARG A 775 -13.62 -41.26 -3.91
CA ARG A 775 -14.65 -41.85 -3.05
C ARG A 775 -14.91 -41.14 -1.74
N ASP A 776 -14.60 -39.85 -1.68
CA ASP A 776 -14.92 -38.99 -0.56
C ASP A 776 -16.01 -38.02 -1.05
N VAL A 777 -17.04 -37.80 -0.23
CA VAL A 777 -18.17 -36.94 -0.58
C VAL A 777 -18.16 -35.77 0.39
N GLY A 778 -18.44 -34.58 -0.14
CA GLY A 778 -18.68 -33.42 0.67
C GLY A 778 -19.49 -32.36 -0.04
N GLU A 779 -19.71 -31.25 0.65
CA GLU A 779 -20.43 -30.10 0.16
C GLU A 779 -19.93 -28.82 0.83
N ILE A 780 -19.96 -27.71 0.08
CA ILE A 780 -19.86 -26.37 0.64
C ILE A 780 -21.26 -26.05 1.16
N ALA A 781 -21.39 -25.79 2.46
CA ALA A 781 -22.66 -25.60 3.16
C ALA A 781 -22.94 -24.14 3.52
N ASP A 782 -21.90 -23.39 3.92
CA ASP A 782 -21.99 -21.94 4.15
C ASP A 782 -20.71 -21.24 3.72
N PHE A 783 -20.85 -20.01 3.25
CA PHE A 783 -19.75 -19.10 2.96
C PHE A 783 -20.22 -17.65 3.07
N ASP A 784 -19.97 -17.03 4.22
CA ASP A 784 -20.28 -15.63 4.50
C ASP A 784 -19.01 -14.78 4.49
N VAL A 785 -19.04 -13.67 3.75
CA VAL A 785 -17.89 -12.78 3.60
C VAL A 785 -18.30 -11.32 3.73
N ARG A 786 -17.55 -10.59 4.54
CA ARG A 786 -17.60 -9.14 4.67
C ARG A 786 -16.34 -8.51 4.09
N ILE A 787 -16.52 -7.50 3.27
CA ILE A 787 -15.46 -6.63 2.79
C ILE A 787 -15.59 -5.26 3.45
N GLU A 788 -14.54 -4.85 4.13
CA GLU A 788 -14.32 -3.47 4.53
C GLU A 788 -13.61 -2.73 3.39
N TYR A 789 -14.10 -1.55 2.99
CA TYR A 789 -13.53 -0.76 1.89
C TYR A 789 -13.49 0.74 2.15
N LEU A 790 -12.65 1.45 1.39
CA LEU A 790 -12.53 2.91 1.37
C LEU A 790 -12.92 3.46 0.00
N VAL A 791 -13.54 4.65 -0.04
CA VAL A 791 -13.90 5.32 -1.31
C VAL A 791 -12.82 6.35 -1.71
N PRO A 792 -12.42 6.47 -3.00
CA PRO A 792 -11.38 7.41 -3.48
C PRO A 792 -11.63 8.91 -3.31
#